data_AF-A0A954R6C9-F1
#
_entry.id   AF-A0A954R6C9-F1
#
_cell.length_a   1.000
_cell.length_b   1.000
_cell.length_c   1.000
_cell.angle_alpha   90.00
_cell.angle_beta   90.00
_cell.angle_gamma   90.00
#
_symmetry.space_group_name_H-M   'P 1'
#
loop_
_entity.id
_entity.type
_entity.pdbx_description
1 polymer ?
#
loop_
_entity_poly.entity_id
_entity_poly.type
_entity_poly.pdbx_seq_one_letter_code
_entity_poly.pdbx_strand_id
1 'polypeptide(L)'
;LTAHGLLADETAEQTFFEERIRPVLVEHCYACHNSHDNAEADLVLDCREGLRLGGNSGPLFETTTANSLANADPPANPAKSTVQDSLLLKVLRHEIEGLEMPAEGPQLEPRIIDDFASWIASGGYDPRSTPPSAAELAEATSWASISKQRRQWWCFQPIAQPTPHGAESITARVAGASGTPLTLTLSNGIDLLHQAELAAHQLSPNPRAEPDTLLRRLHLLLLGLPPTPEQLDAFAQDPSPAAYQRVVDELLESPRFGERWGRHWLDWIRYAESHGSEGDPRIAGAHHYRDYIIRSLNADIPYDQLLREHIAGDLLEEPRVDQQLGINESLIGTAHWRMVFHGFAPTDALDEKVRFTDDALDTVTKAFLGLTVSCARCHDHKFDAISQADYTALAGILASTRPGRAEIDLPKRLDKNRDELQQLKPTIQAAIAAQWLESLEDLPTRLIDNVAANPAASEKRHWLYPLHKLRQLEQSSVDGSSPASAWLELVEEFEGAQANQSSFLASTLGPNWNLADVSQSHSWYRYGSGLMGQMPHVGQVGAEVPGERLAESVDESAGKSFDDQASGPIEEANGSSDGGASGPMEAGGAGHPGEFTIEADGERVIGGVFPASVITHSLSTKHGGRFTSPDFTVGPGQRLWLQVCGDGQAMSRYVVQDFPRDGTVYPVTELKRERGWYWQAYDVGYWQGDALHVELATANDAPLLVKNQPRSWFGIRRALLVDSPQVGPDANFRESWTTVFEAAAHRPPRSTMELADLLADSIRQA
;
A
#
# COMPACT_ATOMS: atom_id res chain seq x y z
N LEU A 1 -38.63 -6.62 14.69
CA LEU A 1 -40.05 -7.02 14.64
C LEU A 1 -40.26 -7.94 13.43
N THR A 2 -40.23 -9.25 13.70
CA THR A 2 -40.89 -10.39 13.04
C THR A 2 -41.08 -10.42 11.51
N ALA A 3 -40.40 -11.39 10.88
CA ALA A 3 -40.98 -12.24 9.85
C ALA A 3 -40.91 -13.71 10.33
N HIS A 4 -41.93 -14.16 11.07
CA HIS A 4 -42.16 -15.57 11.37
C HIS A 4 -43.35 -16.04 10.54
N GLY A 5 -43.04 -16.70 9.42
CA GLY A 5 -44.00 -17.50 8.69
C GLY A 5 -44.11 -18.88 9.34
N LEU A 6 -45.27 -19.13 9.96
CA LEU A 6 -45.92 -20.44 10.13
C LEU A 6 -45.00 -21.68 10.14
N LEU A 7 -44.44 -22.02 11.31
CA LEU A 7 -44.06 -23.38 11.66
C LEU A 7 -44.68 -23.70 13.04
N ALA A 8 -45.06 -24.97 13.23
CA ALA A 8 -45.79 -25.49 14.39
C ALA A 8 -45.15 -25.09 15.73
N ASP A 9 -45.95 -24.99 16.80
CA ASP A 9 -45.51 -24.70 18.18
C ASP A 9 -44.22 -25.48 18.51
N GLU A 10 -43.07 -24.81 18.42
CA GLU A 10 -41.79 -25.39 18.83
C GLU A 10 -41.77 -25.47 20.35
N THR A 11 -41.55 -26.67 20.88
CA THR A 11 -41.40 -26.87 22.32
C THR A 11 -40.10 -26.24 22.81
N ALA A 12 -40.05 -25.78 24.07
CA ALA A 12 -38.83 -25.20 24.64
C ALA A 12 -37.61 -26.14 24.56
N GLU A 13 -37.82 -27.46 24.60
CA GLU A 13 -36.79 -28.49 24.43
C GLU A 13 -36.24 -28.54 22.99
N GLN A 14 -37.11 -28.36 22.00
CA GLN A 14 -36.71 -28.28 20.59
C GLN A 14 -35.89 -27.03 20.31
N THR A 15 -36.36 -25.86 20.76
CA THR A 15 -35.62 -24.59 20.61
C THR A 15 -34.25 -24.68 21.29
N PHE A 16 -34.19 -25.22 22.51
CA PHE A 16 -32.92 -25.42 23.21
C PHE A 16 -31.96 -26.31 22.42
N PHE A 17 -32.43 -27.44 21.88
CA PHE A 17 -31.60 -28.33 21.09
C PHE A 17 -31.08 -27.68 19.80
N GLU A 18 -31.96 -27.05 19.02
CA GLU A 18 -31.61 -26.44 17.73
C GLU A 18 -30.71 -25.20 17.89
N GLU A 19 -30.85 -24.44 18.97
CA GLU A 19 -30.03 -23.24 19.22
C GLU A 19 -28.73 -23.52 19.97
N ARG A 20 -28.70 -24.50 20.89
CA ARG A 20 -27.57 -24.69 21.83
C ARG A 20 -26.76 -25.97 21.60
N ILE A 21 -27.38 -27.03 21.10
CA ILE A 21 -26.74 -28.35 21.03
C ILE A 21 -26.36 -28.71 19.59
N ARG A 22 -27.32 -28.66 18.66
CA ARG A 22 -27.11 -29.07 17.27
C ARG A 22 -25.99 -28.30 16.57
N PRO A 23 -25.83 -26.97 16.71
CA PRO A 23 -24.72 -26.25 16.11
C PRO A 23 -23.35 -26.81 16.50
N VAL A 24 -23.16 -27.11 17.79
CA VAL A 24 -21.91 -27.65 18.32
C VAL A 24 -21.65 -29.05 17.75
N LEU A 25 -22.69 -29.89 17.65
CA LEU A 25 -22.57 -31.22 17.06
C LEU A 25 -22.20 -31.16 15.56
N VAL A 26 -22.82 -30.25 14.81
CA VAL A 26 -22.51 -30.03 13.37
C VAL A 26 -21.07 -29.57 13.20
N GLU A 27 -20.65 -28.57 13.98
CA GLU A 27 -19.37 -27.90 13.82
C GLU A 27 -18.19 -28.74 14.35
N HIS A 28 -18.37 -29.47 15.44
CA HIS A 28 -17.27 -30.13 16.14
C HIS A 28 -17.32 -31.66 16.11
N CYS A 29 -18.43 -32.27 15.69
CA CYS A 29 -18.61 -33.71 15.85
C CYS A 29 -18.96 -34.45 14.54
N TYR A 30 -19.73 -33.86 13.63
CA TYR A 30 -20.19 -34.58 12.42
C TYR A 30 -19.12 -34.91 11.41
N ALA A 31 -17.97 -34.22 11.44
CA ALA A 31 -16.84 -34.57 10.59
C ALA A 31 -16.40 -36.04 10.80
N CYS A 32 -16.46 -36.54 12.05
CA CYS A 32 -16.00 -37.87 12.44
C CYS A 32 -17.12 -38.82 12.92
N HIS A 33 -18.27 -38.30 13.35
CA HIS A 33 -19.36 -39.07 13.98
C HIS A 33 -20.72 -38.81 13.33
N ASN A 34 -20.93 -39.34 12.13
CA ASN A 34 -22.13 -39.20 11.31
C ASN A 34 -22.63 -40.55 10.76
N SER A 35 -23.83 -40.54 10.18
CA SER A 35 -24.54 -41.74 9.72
C SER A 35 -24.15 -42.25 8.33
N HIS A 36 -23.31 -41.54 7.58
CA HIS A 36 -23.08 -41.78 6.16
C HIS A 36 -21.65 -42.24 5.83
N ASP A 37 -20.65 -41.41 6.14
CA ASP A 37 -19.30 -41.59 5.61
C ASP A 37 -18.25 -41.84 6.72
N ASN A 38 -18.47 -41.33 7.94
CA ASN A 38 -17.56 -41.48 9.06
C ASN A 38 -18.34 -41.75 10.36
N ALA A 39 -18.20 -42.95 10.92
CA ALA A 39 -18.71 -43.31 12.24
C ALA A 39 -17.55 -43.81 13.10
N GLU A 40 -16.62 -42.91 13.42
CA GLU A 40 -15.48 -43.28 14.27
C GLU A 40 -15.99 -43.83 15.61
N ALA A 41 -15.37 -44.93 16.06
CA ALA A 41 -15.82 -45.73 17.21
C ALA A 41 -17.30 -46.19 17.13
N ASP A 42 -17.81 -46.39 15.91
CA ASP A 42 -19.21 -46.71 15.58
C ASP A 42 -20.22 -45.72 16.19
N LEU A 43 -19.79 -44.47 16.43
CA LEU A 43 -20.61 -43.43 17.02
C LEU A 43 -21.26 -42.54 15.95
N VAL A 44 -22.58 -42.37 16.05
CA VAL A 44 -23.41 -41.56 15.13
C VAL A 44 -24.14 -40.48 15.93
N LEU A 45 -23.91 -39.20 15.62
CA LEU A 45 -24.47 -38.06 16.37
C LEU A 45 -25.46 -37.20 15.58
N ASP A 46 -25.68 -37.49 14.30
CA ASP A 46 -26.51 -36.71 13.38
C ASP A 46 -28.00 -37.11 13.37
N CYS A 47 -28.39 -38.11 14.16
CA CYS A 47 -29.77 -38.54 14.36
C CYS A 47 -30.02 -39.05 15.78
N ARG A 48 -31.29 -38.98 16.23
CA ARG A 48 -31.69 -39.38 17.59
C ARG A 48 -31.35 -40.83 17.90
N GLU A 49 -31.56 -41.75 16.97
CA GLU A 49 -31.34 -43.17 17.22
C GLU A 49 -29.85 -43.48 17.43
N GLY A 50 -28.97 -42.94 16.58
CA GLY A 50 -27.53 -43.07 16.75
C GLY A 50 -27.04 -42.52 18.09
N LEU A 51 -27.54 -41.34 18.46
CA LEU A 51 -27.17 -40.67 19.71
C LEU A 51 -27.60 -41.46 20.96
N ARG A 52 -28.74 -42.19 20.88
CA ARG A 52 -29.22 -43.08 21.95
C ARG A 52 -28.47 -44.40 22.02
N LEU A 53 -28.08 -44.98 20.88
CA LEU A 53 -27.31 -46.22 20.83
C LEU A 53 -25.90 -46.03 21.40
N GLY A 54 -25.30 -44.86 21.18
CA GLY A 54 -23.91 -44.59 21.53
C GLY A 54 -22.94 -45.31 20.58
N GLY A 55 -21.67 -45.37 20.98
CA GLY A 55 -20.61 -46.02 20.21
C GLY A 55 -20.03 -47.24 20.94
N ASN A 56 -18.86 -47.70 20.50
CA ASN A 56 -18.17 -48.88 21.03
C ASN A 56 -17.78 -48.77 22.51
N SER A 57 -17.70 -47.53 23.01
CA SER A 57 -17.42 -47.21 24.42
C SER A 57 -18.68 -47.20 25.29
N GLY A 58 -19.84 -47.53 24.72
CA GLY A 58 -21.14 -47.58 25.39
C GLY A 58 -22.01 -46.34 25.15
N PRO A 59 -23.14 -46.23 25.88
CA PRO A 59 -24.07 -45.11 25.75
C PRO A 59 -23.44 -43.79 26.21
N LEU A 60 -23.75 -42.70 25.51
CA LEU A 60 -23.23 -41.36 25.78
C LEU A 60 -23.74 -40.78 27.11
N PHE A 61 -24.99 -41.08 27.45
CA PHE A 61 -25.65 -40.72 28.69
C PHE A 61 -26.88 -41.62 28.91
N GLU A 62 -27.29 -41.79 30.15
CA GLU A 62 -28.52 -42.53 30.45
C GLU A 62 -29.74 -41.65 30.19
N THR A 63 -30.54 -42.01 29.19
CA THR A 63 -31.90 -41.46 29.08
C THR A 63 -32.81 -42.32 29.95
N THR A 64 -33.63 -41.69 30.78
CA THR A 64 -34.61 -42.37 31.66
C THR A 64 -35.69 -43.16 30.89
N THR A 65 -35.56 -43.30 29.57
CA THR A 65 -36.47 -44.03 28.68
C THR A 65 -35.79 -45.08 27.78
N ALA A 66 -34.46 -45.30 27.83
CA ALA A 66 -33.76 -46.22 26.91
C ALA A 66 -33.22 -47.51 27.53
N ASN A 67 -33.99 -48.20 28.38
CA ASN A 67 -33.65 -49.57 28.79
C ASN A 67 -34.76 -50.57 28.42
N SER A 68 -35.04 -50.70 27.12
CA SER A 68 -36.04 -51.66 26.61
C SER A 68 -35.64 -52.39 25.32
N LEU A 69 -34.42 -52.22 24.78
CA LEU A 69 -34.02 -52.90 23.54
C LEU A 69 -32.56 -53.38 23.57
N ALA A 70 -32.17 -54.12 24.61
CA ALA A 70 -31.09 -55.09 24.52
C ALA A 70 -31.31 -56.15 25.60
N ASN A 71 -31.26 -57.43 25.20
CA ASN A 71 -31.39 -58.59 26.10
C ASN A 71 -30.16 -58.72 27.02
N ALA A 72 -30.07 -57.87 28.03
CA ALA A 72 -29.18 -58.07 29.17
C ALA A 72 -30.01 -57.94 30.45
N ASP A 73 -29.88 -58.93 31.34
CA ASP A 73 -30.52 -58.91 32.65
C ASP A 73 -30.19 -57.59 33.37
N PRO A 74 -31.17 -56.92 34.01
CA PRO A 74 -30.90 -55.69 34.74
C PRO A 74 -29.93 -56.00 35.89
N PRO A 75 -28.87 -55.19 36.10
CA PRO A 75 -27.99 -55.37 37.25
C PRO A 75 -28.79 -55.20 38.55
N ALA A 76 -28.50 -56.04 39.54
CA ALA A 76 -29.24 -56.18 40.80
C ALA A 76 -29.17 -54.95 41.75
N ASN A 77 -28.69 -53.80 41.26
CA ASN A 77 -28.71 -52.53 41.98
C ASN A 77 -28.57 -51.37 40.98
N PRO A 78 -29.65 -50.62 40.64
CA PRO A 78 -29.50 -49.43 39.82
C PRO A 78 -28.93 -48.32 40.70
N ALA A 79 -27.60 -48.17 40.70
CA ALA A 79 -27.03 -46.89 41.09
C ALA A 79 -27.62 -45.85 40.13
N LYS A 80 -28.33 -44.85 40.65
CA LYS A 80 -28.84 -43.74 39.84
C LYS A 80 -27.62 -43.04 39.23
N SER A 81 -27.35 -43.32 37.95
CA SER A 81 -26.35 -42.57 37.19
C SER A 81 -26.73 -41.10 37.22
N THR A 82 -25.80 -40.26 37.64
CA THR A 82 -26.01 -38.81 37.67
C THR A 82 -25.66 -38.23 36.30
N VAL A 83 -26.13 -37.03 35.97
CA VAL A 83 -25.73 -36.31 34.75
C VAL A 83 -24.20 -36.25 34.63
N GLN A 84 -23.50 -36.12 35.76
CA GLN A 84 -22.04 -36.07 35.84
C GLN A 84 -21.36 -37.40 35.47
N ASP A 85 -22.10 -38.51 35.47
CA ASP A 85 -21.57 -39.81 35.07
C ASP A 85 -21.62 -40.03 33.55
N SER A 86 -22.26 -39.13 32.80
CA SER A 86 -22.34 -39.16 31.33
C SER A 86 -20.95 -39.28 30.69
N LEU A 87 -20.81 -40.27 29.81
CA LEU A 87 -19.61 -40.45 28.99
C LEU A 87 -19.37 -39.23 28.09
N LEU A 88 -20.42 -38.67 27.49
CA LEU A 88 -20.33 -37.46 26.68
C LEU A 88 -19.76 -36.28 27.47
N LEU A 89 -20.25 -36.00 28.68
CA LEU A 89 -19.70 -34.90 29.49
C LEU A 89 -18.25 -35.15 29.91
N LYS A 90 -17.89 -36.37 30.29
CA LYS A 90 -16.51 -36.72 30.66
C LYS A 90 -15.54 -36.53 29.49
N VAL A 91 -15.98 -36.93 28.29
CA VAL A 91 -15.25 -36.73 27.03
C VAL A 91 -15.12 -35.25 26.67
N LEU A 92 -16.20 -34.47 26.75
CA LEU A 92 -16.17 -33.02 26.48
C LEU A 92 -15.35 -32.25 27.53
N ARG A 93 -15.29 -32.74 28.77
CA ARG A 93 -14.46 -32.19 29.85
C ARG A 93 -13.03 -32.71 29.88
N HIS A 94 -12.63 -33.51 28.89
CA HIS A 94 -11.29 -34.08 28.79
C HIS A 94 -10.88 -34.84 30.08
N GLU A 95 -11.85 -35.48 30.74
CA GLU A 95 -11.63 -36.26 31.98
C GLU A 95 -11.18 -37.70 31.69
N ILE A 96 -11.25 -38.13 30.42
CA ILE A 96 -10.84 -39.47 29.98
C ILE A 96 -9.70 -39.33 28.97
N GLU A 97 -8.52 -39.77 29.38
CA GLU A 97 -7.31 -39.76 28.57
C GLU A 97 -7.50 -40.59 27.29
N GLY A 98 -7.20 -39.98 26.13
CA GLY A 98 -7.29 -40.61 24.82
C GLY A 98 -8.69 -40.65 24.20
N LEU A 99 -9.70 -40.05 24.85
CA LEU A 99 -11.05 -39.86 24.32
C LEU A 99 -11.47 -38.39 24.35
N GLU A 100 -10.53 -37.45 24.39
CA GLU A 100 -10.82 -36.02 24.42
C GLU A 100 -11.53 -35.57 23.14
N MET A 101 -12.64 -34.84 23.29
CA MET A 101 -13.34 -34.24 22.14
C MET A 101 -13.52 -32.74 22.33
N PRO A 102 -13.31 -31.92 21.28
CA PRO A 102 -12.87 -32.30 19.93
C PRO A 102 -11.41 -32.77 19.89
N ALA A 103 -11.11 -33.86 19.16
CA ALA A 103 -9.81 -34.55 19.21
C ALA A 103 -8.59 -33.69 18.78
N GLU A 104 -8.78 -32.79 17.81
CA GLU A 104 -7.75 -31.83 17.36
C GLU A 104 -8.08 -30.38 17.77
N GLY A 105 -8.84 -30.21 18.85
CA GLY A 105 -9.33 -28.91 19.32
C GLY A 105 -9.06 -28.66 20.81
N PRO A 106 -9.08 -27.38 21.25
CA PRO A 106 -9.17 -27.09 22.67
C PRO A 106 -10.50 -27.64 23.23
N GLN A 107 -10.53 -27.87 24.54
CA GLN A 107 -11.76 -28.13 25.26
C GLN A 107 -12.81 -27.06 24.95
N LEU A 108 -14.08 -27.48 24.80
CA LEU A 108 -15.19 -26.56 24.56
C LEU A 108 -15.34 -25.59 25.75
N GLU A 109 -15.87 -24.39 25.47
CA GLU A 109 -16.10 -23.39 26.52
C GLU A 109 -16.98 -23.96 27.64
N PRO A 110 -16.70 -23.67 28.93
CA PRO A 110 -17.48 -24.20 30.06
C PRO A 110 -18.98 -24.00 29.92
N ARG A 111 -19.41 -22.86 29.36
CA ARG A 111 -20.83 -22.58 29.08
C ARG A 111 -21.46 -23.56 28.11
N ILE A 112 -20.73 -23.97 27.06
CA ILE A 112 -21.21 -24.98 26.11
C ILE A 112 -21.33 -26.33 26.81
N ILE A 113 -20.32 -26.70 27.61
CA ILE A 113 -20.35 -27.94 28.41
C ILE A 113 -21.54 -27.91 29.39
N ASP A 114 -21.84 -26.77 29.99
CA ASP A 114 -23.01 -26.58 30.87
C ASP A 114 -24.33 -26.66 30.11
N ASP A 115 -24.40 -26.17 28.86
CA ASP A 115 -25.56 -26.35 27.98
C ASP A 115 -25.77 -27.84 27.67
N PHE A 116 -24.70 -28.61 27.38
CA PHE A 116 -24.78 -30.07 27.24
C PHE A 116 -25.19 -30.76 28.54
N ALA A 117 -24.67 -30.32 29.69
CA ALA A 117 -25.05 -30.87 30.99
C ALA A 117 -26.54 -30.63 31.28
N SER A 118 -27.03 -29.43 30.99
CA SER A 118 -28.44 -29.06 31.14
C SER A 118 -29.34 -29.84 30.18
N TRP A 119 -28.89 -30.04 28.95
CA TRP A 119 -29.61 -30.84 27.95
C TRP A 119 -29.72 -32.31 28.36
N ILE A 120 -28.63 -32.91 28.84
CA ILE A 120 -28.61 -34.29 29.35
C ILE A 120 -29.49 -34.40 30.61
N ALA A 121 -29.44 -33.42 31.51
CA ALA A 121 -30.30 -33.36 32.70
C ALA A 121 -31.79 -33.30 32.33
N SER A 122 -32.11 -32.66 31.20
CA SER A 122 -33.46 -32.57 30.63
C SER A 122 -33.90 -33.84 29.88
N GLY A 123 -33.07 -34.88 29.84
CA GLY A 123 -33.36 -36.15 29.17
C GLY A 123 -32.84 -36.24 27.73
N GLY A 124 -32.04 -35.29 27.27
CA GLY A 124 -31.36 -35.34 25.98
C GLY A 124 -32.29 -35.34 24.77
N TYR A 125 -33.28 -34.43 24.75
CA TYR A 125 -34.25 -34.31 23.66
C TYR A 125 -33.55 -34.08 22.31
N ASP A 126 -33.89 -34.88 21.31
CA ASP A 126 -33.43 -34.74 19.93
C ASP A 126 -34.64 -34.91 18.97
N PRO A 127 -35.02 -33.89 18.19
CA PRO A 127 -36.16 -33.98 17.28
C PRO A 127 -35.90 -34.82 16.02
N ARG A 128 -34.65 -35.21 15.74
CA ARG A 128 -34.21 -35.77 14.45
C ARG A 128 -34.42 -37.29 14.39
N SER A 129 -35.61 -37.71 13.98
CA SER A 129 -35.99 -39.12 13.92
C SER A 129 -35.40 -39.93 12.76
N THR A 130 -34.91 -39.26 11.72
CA THR A 130 -34.33 -39.90 10.52
C THR A 130 -32.93 -39.36 10.28
N PRO A 131 -31.95 -40.22 9.94
CA PRO A 131 -30.64 -39.76 9.51
C PRO A 131 -30.75 -38.78 8.33
N PRO A 132 -29.95 -37.70 8.31
CA PRO A 132 -29.89 -36.80 7.16
C PRO A 132 -29.36 -37.58 5.95
N SER A 133 -29.79 -37.22 4.74
CA SER A 133 -29.15 -37.74 3.52
C SER A 133 -27.71 -37.23 3.38
N ALA A 134 -26.89 -37.92 2.58
CA ALA A 134 -25.52 -37.48 2.25
C ALA A 134 -25.45 -36.01 1.81
N ALA A 135 -26.43 -35.56 1.01
CA ALA A 135 -26.51 -34.18 0.55
C ALA A 135 -26.85 -33.19 1.68
N GLU A 136 -27.77 -33.54 2.57
CA GLU A 136 -28.13 -32.70 3.73
C GLU A 136 -26.98 -32.61 4.75
N LEU A 137 -26.26 -33.71 4.95
CA LEU A 137 -25.07 -33.73 5.82
C LEU A 137 -23.95 -32.89 5.21
N ALA A 138 -23.64 -33.08 3.92
CA ALA A 138 -22.62 -32.31 3.22
C ALA A 138 -22.93 -30.81 3.21
N GLU A 139 -24.20 -30.43 3.05
CA GLU A 139 -24.63 -29.04 3.14
C GLU A 139 -24.45 -28.48 4.56
N ALA A 140 -24.84 -29.23 5.59
CA ALA A 140 -24.76 -28.81 6.98
C ALA A 140 -23.32 -28.64 7.47
N THR A 141 -22.39 -29.49 7.03
CA THR A 141 -20.96 -29.42 7.37
C THR A 141 -20.13 -28.62 6.38
N SER A 142 -20.75 -28.10 5.31
CA SER A 142 -20.06 -27.26 4.34
C SER A 142 -19.57 -25.96 4.99
N TRP A 143 -18.44 -25.46 4.48
CA TRP A 143 -17.95 -24.15 4.85
C TRP A 143 -19.01 -23.05 4.62
N ALA A 144 -19.79 -23.14 3.55
CA ALA A 144 -20.83 -22.15 3.25
C ALA A 144 -21.86 -22.02 4.38
N SER A 145 -22.32 -23.15 4.93
CA SER A 145 -23.24 -23.19 6.07
C SER A 145 -22.59 -22.69 7.36
N ILE A 146 -21.39 -23.19 7.69
CA ILE A 146 -20.64 -22.77 8.89
C ILE A 146 -20.37 -21.25 8.85
N SER A 147 -19.84 -20.76 7.74
CA SER A 147 -19.56 -19.33 7.53
C SER A 147 -20.84 -18.48 7.62
N LYS A 148 -21.95 -18.95 7.05
CA LYS A 148 -23.25 -18.25 7.16
C LYS A 148 -23.70 -18.12 8.61
N GLN A 149 -23.53 -19.16 9.43
CA GLN A 149 -23.85 -19.11 10.85
C GLN A 149 -22.90 -18.19 11.61
N ARG A 150 -21.59 -18.34 11.43
CA ARG A 150 -20.59 -17.50 12.12
C ARG A 150 -20.70 -16.02 11.77
N ARG A 151 -21.09 -15.68 10.53
CA ARG A 151 -21.37 -14.29 10.13
C ARG A 151 -22.47 -13.64 10.96
N GLN A 152 -23.35 -14.41 11.63
CA GLN A 152 -24.40 -13.87 12.51
C GLN A 152 -23.88 -13.45 13.88
N TRP A 153 -22.62 -13.76 14.22
CA TRP A 153 -22.04 -13.33 15.49
C TRP A 153 -22.01 -11.81 15.61
N TRP A 154 -22.21 -11.32 16.83
CA TRP A 154 -22.33 -9.89 17.12
C TRP A 154 -21.14 -9.08 16.60
N CYS A 155 -19.93 -9.64 16.59
CA CYS A 155 -18.70 -8.99 16.13
C CYS A 155 -18.60 -8.85 14.60
N PHE A 156 -19.38 -9.62 13.85
CA PHE A 156 -19.48 -9.54 12.39
C PHE A 156 -20.74 -8.79 11.93
N GLN A 157 -21.58 -8.34 12.87
CA GLN A 157 -22.71 -7.47 12.57
C GLN A 157 -22.26 -6.01 12.50
N PRO A 158 -22.86 -5.19 11.63
CA PRO A 158 -22.63 -3.75 11.63
C PRO A 158 -22.85 -3.17 13.03
N ILE A 159 -21.97 -2.25 13.46
CA ILE A 159 -22.12 -1.55 14.74
C ILE A 159 -23.39 -0.70 14.68
N ALA A 160 -24.44 -1.15 15.34
CA ALA A 160 -25.62 -0.33 15.59
C ALA A 160 -25.26 0.68 16.69
N GLN A 161 -25.72 1.94 16.59
CA GLN A 161 -25.75 2.80 17.77
C GLN A 161 -26.85 2.26 18.69
N PRO A 162 -26.51 1.56 19.79
CA PRO A 162 -27.55 1.01 20.62
C PRO A 162 -28.20 2.18 21.34
N THR A 163 -29.49 2.43 21.08
CA THR A 163 -30.34 3.04 22.11
C THR A 163 -30.31 2.08 23.30
N PRO A 164 -29.75 2.45 24.45
CA PRO A 164 -29.56 1.52 25.56
C PRO A 164 -30.93 0.94 25.95
N HIS A 165 -31.14 -0.33 25.61
CA HIS A 165 -32.29 -1.16 25.98
C HIS A 165 -33.65 -0.44 26.10
N GLY A 166 -34.09 0.31 25.08
CA GLY A 166 -35.48 0.80 24.99
C GLY A 166 -36.02 1.56 26.23
N ALA A 167 -35.14 2.10 27.08
CA ALA A 167 -35.52 2.80 28.30
C ALA A 167 -34.77 4.12 28.37
N GLU A 168 -35.50 5.22 28.26
CA GLU A 168 -34.99 6.59 28.49
C GLU A 168 -34.38 6.77 29.89
N SER A 169 -34.55 5.80 30.80
CA SER A 169 -33.79 5.69 32.05
C SER A 169 -33.65 4.23 32.48
N ILE A 170 -32.42 3.78 32.76
CA ILE A 170 -32.20 2.58 33.57
C ILE A 170 -32.43 3.00 35.03
N THR A 171 -33.66 2.84 35.54
CA THR A 171 -33.90 2.93 37.00
C THR A 171 -33.39 1.65 37.68
N ALA A 172 -32.07 1.51 37.83
CA ALA A 172 -31.51 0.56 38.77
C ALA A 172 -31.52 1.19 40.17
N ARG A 173 -32.26 0.59 41.11
CA ARG A 173 -32.14 0.94 42.53
C ARG A 173 -30.84 0.37 43.08
N VAL A 174 -29.74 1.07 42.88
CA VAL A 174 -28.48 0.74 43.54
C VAL A 174 -28.52 1.34 44.95
N ALA A 175 -28.22 0.54 45.97
CA ALA A 175 -28.02 1.06 47.31
C ALA A 175 -26.70 1.85 47.31
N GLY A 176 -26.77 3.18 47.43
CA GLY A 176 -25.56 3.98 47.65
C GLY A 176 -24.90 3.62 48.99
N ALA A 177 -23.68 4.13 49.23
CA ALA A 177 -22.96 3.97 50.51
C ALA A 177 -23.77 4.41 51.75
N SER A 178 -24.85 5.17 51.56
CA SER A 178 -25.82 5.63 52.57
C SER A 178 -27.20 4.96 52.52
N GLY A 179 -27.42 3.95 51.64
CA GLY A 179 -28.71 3.25 51.49
C GLY A 179 -29.80 4.01 50.73
N THR A 180 -29.51 5.20 50.17
CA THR A 180 -30.47 5.96 49.35
C THR A 180 -30.55 5.42 47.91
N PRO A 181 -31.75 5.25 47.34
CA PRO A 181 -31.91 4.86 45.94
C PRO A 181 -31.51 6.01 45.01
N LEU A 182 -30.67 5.74 44.02
CA LEU A 182 -30.30 6.68 42.96
C LEU A 182 -31.15 6.44 41.71
N THR A 183 -31.60 7.52 41.06
CA THR A 183 -32.19 7.49 39.71
C THR A 183 -31.07 7.76 38.71
N LEU A 184 -30.91 6.90 37.70
CA LEU A 184 -29.78 6.95 36.78
C LEU A 184 -30.24 7.35 35.37
N THR A 185 -29.53 8.30 34.77
CA THR A 185 -29.69 8.74 33.37
C THR A 185 -28.44 8.38 32.55
N LEU A 186 -28.63 8.15 31.24
CA LEU A 186 -27.62 7.63 30.29
C LEU A 186 -26.39 8.53 30.07
N SER A 187 -26.41 9.75 30.58
CA SER A 187 -25.27 10.67 30.59
C SER A 187 -24.09 10.23 31.47
N ASN A 188 -24.21 9.12 32.21
CA ASN A 188 -23.31 8.74 33.31
C ASN A 188 -22.36 7.56 32.98
N GLY A 189 -22.19 7.17 31.71
CA GLY A 189 -21.05 6.35 31.25
C GLY A 189 -21.04 4.85 31.62
N ILE A 190 -20.01 4.15 31.15
CA ILE A 190 -19.77 2.69 31.30
C ILE A 190 -19.77 2.24 32.78
N ASP A 191 -19.38 3.13 33.70
CA ASP A 191 -19.32 2.86 35.14
C ASP A 191 -20.66 2.41 35.73
N LEU A 192 -21.78 2.89 35.19
CA LEU A 192 -23.11 2.46 35.63
C LEU A 192 -23.41 1.00 35.29
N LEU A 193 -22.93 0.51 34.15
CA LEU A 193 -23.10 -0.89 33.76
C LEU A 193 -22.35 -1.80 34.74
N HIS A 194 -21.12 -1.41 35.12
CA HIS A 194 -20.36 -2.13 36.15
C HIS A 194 -21.04 -2.10 37.51
N GLN A 195 -21.57 -0.95 37.95
CA GLN A 195 -22.26 -0.84 39.23
C GLN A 195 -23.53 -1.69 39.27
N ALA A 196 -24.29 -1.76 38.18
CA ALA A 196 -25.47 -2.59 38.08
C ALA A 196 -25.12 -4.08 38.23
N GLU A 197 -24.07 -4.55 37.56
CA GLU A 197 -23.61 -5.94 37.66
C GLU A 197 -23.06 -6.27 39.05
N LEU A 198 -22.24 -5.39 39.64
CA LEU A 198 -21.75 -5.58 41.00
C LEU A 198 -22.91 -5.72 41.99
N ALA A 199 -23.94 -4.88 41.87
CA ALA A 199 -25.12 -4.94 42.72
C ALA A 199 -25.93 -6.24 42.50
N ALA A 200 -26.12 -6.67 41.25
CA ALA A 200 -26.80 -7.92 40.92
C ALA A 200 -26.09 -9.14 41.54
N HIS A 201 -24.75 -9.10 41.57
CA HIS A 201 -23.91 -10.12 42.18
C HIS A 201 -23.61 -9.90 43.68
N GLN A 202 -24.22 -8.90 44.32
CA GLN A 202 -24.01 -8.57 45.75
C GLN A 202 -22.54 -8.28 46.10
N LEU A 203 -21.78 -7.76 45.14
CA LEU A 203 -20.41 -7.33 45.29
C LEU A 203 -20.34 -5.83 45.60
N SER A 204 -19.35 -5.44 46.41
CA SER A 204 -19.08 -4.04 46.71
C SER A 204 -17.76 -3.61 46.06
N PRO A 205 -17.67 -2.39 45.50
CA PRO A 205 -16.41 -1.85 45.00
C PRO A 205 -15.36 -1.74 46.11
N ASN A 206 -14.09 -1.89 45.75
CA ASN A 206 -12.99 -1.59 46.65
C ASN A 206 -12.97 -0.10 47.03
N PRO A 207 -12.49 0.27 48.23
CA PRO A 207 -12.32 1.67 48.58
C PRO A 207 -11.36 2.38 47.62
N ARG A 208 -11.55 3.69 47.45
CA ARG A 208 -10.63 4.52 46.64
C ARG A 208 -9.22 4.44 47.24
N ALA A 209 -8.22 4.40 46.38
CA ALA A 209 -6.82 4.42 46.81
C ALA A 209 -6.49 5.72 47.55
N GLU A 210 -5.51 5.65 48.45
CA GLU A 210 -4.94 6.81 49.16
C GLU A 210 -4.44 7.88 48.16
N PRO A 211 -4.49 9.19 48.50
CA PRO A 211 -4.20 10.28 47.57
C PRO A 211 -2.84 10.17 46.86
N ASP A 212 -1.79 9.79 47.59
CA ASP A 212 -0.44 9.59 47.08
C ASP A 212 -0.37 8.44 46.05
N THR A 213 -1.04 7.33 46.36
CA THR A 213 -1.16 6.16 45.49
C THR A 213 -1.95 6.49 44.24
N LEU A 214 -3.04 7.24 44.40
CA LEU A 214 -3.90 7.66 43.30
C LEU A 214 -3.14 8.59 42.34
N LEU A 215 -2.46 9.60 42.85
CA LEU A 215 -1.67 10.53 42.03
C LEU A 215 -0.51 9.80 41.32
N ARG A 216 0.20 8.93 42.04
CA ARG A 216 1.27 8.12 41.46
C ARG A 216 0.76 7.22 40.32
N ARG A 217 -0.42 6.61 40.48
CA ARG A 217 -1.03 5.79 39.42
C ARG A 217 -1.39 6.63 38.20
N LEU A 218 -2.02 7.79 38.38
CA LEU A 218 -2.36 8.70 37.29
C LEU A 218 -1.12 9.09 36.46
N HIS A 219 -0.09 9.56 37.14
CA HIS A 219 1.16 10.00 36.51
C HIS A 219 1.87 8.85 35.76
N LEU A 220 1.97 7.66 36.37
CA LEU A 220 2.59 6.51 35.71
C LEU A 220 1.76 5.98 34.54
N LEU A 221 0.42 6.04 34.64
CA LEU A 221 -0.48 5.61 33.57
C LEU A 221 -0.39 6.56 32.38
N LEU A 222 -0.58 7.86 32.62
CA LEU A 222 -0.72 8.87 31.57
C LEU A 222 0.62 9.33 31.00
N LEU A 223 1.65 9.49 31.84
CA LEU A 223 2.96 10.01 31.41
C LEU A 223 4.10 9.00 31.49
N GLY A 224 3.91 7.85 32.16
CA GLY A 224 4.99 6.89 32.39
C GLY A 224 6.05 7.32 33.40
N LEU A 225 5.87 8.47 34.05
CA LEU A 225 6.80 9.06 35.02
C LEU A 225 6.09 9.26 36.36
N PRO A 226 6.77 9.13 37.52
CA PRO A 226 6.15 9.43 38.81
C PRO A 226 5.91 10.94 39.00
N PRO A 227 4.98 11.34 39.89
CA PRO A 227 4.83 12.73 40.30
C PRO A 227 6.05 13.20 41.09
N THR A 228 6.28 14.52 41.10
CA THR A 228 7.27 15.14 41.99
C THR A 228 6.79 15.12 43.45
N PRO A 229 7.72 15.18 44.44
CA PRO A 229 7.35 15.31 45.85
C PRO A 229 6.40 16.49 46.10
N GLU A 230 6.63 17.63 45.44
CA GLU A 230 5.81 18.83 45.59
C GLU A 230 4.38 18.62 45.06
N GLN A 231 4.22 17.89 43.96
CA GLN A 231 2.91 17.52 43.42
C GLN A 231 2.15 16.56 44.34
N LEU A 232 2.87 15.61 44.96
CA LEU A 232 2.28 14.70 45.96
C LEU A 232 1.78 15.47 47.18
N ASP A 233 2.60 16.36 47.73
CA ASP A 233 2.23 17.17 48.89
C ASP A 233 1.04 18.09 48.59
N ALA A 234 1.02 18.71 47.40
CA ALA A 234 -0.08 19.58 46.98
C ALA A 234 -1.41 18.81 46.82
N PHE A 235 -1.38 17.63 46.19
CA PHE A 235 -2.59 16.82 46.03
C PHE A 235 -3.07 16.19 47.34
N ALA A 236 -2.14 15.80 48.21
CA ALA A 236 -2.49 15.26 49.53
C ALA A 236 -3.19 16.29 50.43
N GLN A 237 -2.93 17.59 50.24
CA GLN A 237 -3.60 18.67 50.96
C GLN A 237 -5.04 18.94 50.48
N ASP A 238 -5.36 18.62 49.22
CA ASP A 238 -6.69 18.75 48.64
C ASP A 238 -7.00 17.60 47.66
N PRO A 239 -7.35 16.40 48.16
CA PRO A 239 -7.71 15.24 47.33
C PRO A 239 -9.18 15.29 46.89
N SER A 240 -9.73 16.49 46.65
CA SER A 240 -11.11 16.65 46.22
C SER A 240 -11.34 16.09 44.81
N PRO A 241 -12.59 15.70 44.46
CA PRO A 241 -12.91 15.29 43.09
C PRO A 241 -12.54 16.33 42.03
N ALA A 242 -12.66 17.62 42.36
CA ALA A 242 -12.26 18.71 41.46
C ALA A 242 -10.75 18.78 41.26
N ALA A 243 -9.95 18.62 42.33
CA ALA A 243 -8.50 18.55 42.23
C ALA A 243 -8.05 17.33 41.41
N TYR A 244 -8.70 16.19 41.58
CA TYR A 244 -8.45 15.00 40.78
C TYR A 244 -8.70 15.24 39.29
N GLN A 245 -9.86 15.82 38.94
CA GLN A 245 -10.19 16.11 37.54
C GLN A 245 -9.15 17.06 36.92
N ARG A 246 -8.82 18.15 37.62
CA ARG A 246 -7.81 19.10 37.16
C ARG A 246 -6.46 18.43 36.89
N VAL A 247 -6.01 17.55 37.79
CA VAL A 247 -4.77 16.79 37.57
C VAL A 247 -4.88 15.87 36.35
N VAL A 248 -6.01 15.20 36.15
CA VAL A 248 -6.22 14.37 34.96
C VAL A 248 -6.10 15.21 33.70
N ASP A 249 -6.79 16.37 33.66
CA ASP A 249 -6.75 17.29 32.52
C ASP A 249 -5.32 17.79 32.27
N GLU A 250 -4.60 18.24 33.31
CA GLU A 250 -3.19 18.67 33.24
C GLU A 250 -2.26 17.58 32.68
N LEU A 251 -2.51 16.31 33.03
CA LEU A 251 -1.71 15.18 32.55
C LEU A 251 -2.06 14.80 31.10
N LEU A 252 -3.33 14.92 30.69
CA LEU A 252 -3.76 14.67 29.31
C LEU A 252 -3.28 15.77 28.36
N GLU A 253 -3.26 17.03 28.80
CA GLU A 253 -2.75 18.18 28.03
C GLU A 253 -1.22 18.20 27.89
N SER A 254 -0.51 17.42 28.70
CA SER A 254 0.95 17.37 28.65
C SER A 254 1.42 16.66 27.37
N PRO A 255 2.39 17.22 26.60
CA PRO A 255 2.92 16.58 25.39
C PRO A 255 3.49 15.17 25.60
N ARG A 256 3.88 14.84 26.84
CA ARG A 256 4.38 13.52 27.25
C ARG A 256 3.29 12.44 27.24
N PHE A 257 2.01 12.83 27.23
CA PHE A 257 0.89 11.89 27.10
C PHE A 257 1.01 11.12 25.78
N GLY A 258 1.14 11.83 24.66
CA GLY A 258 1.35 11.24 23.34
C GLY A 258 2.64 10.44 23.24
N GLU A 259 3.72 10.85 23.92
CA GLU A 259 4.97 10.06 23.99
C GLU A 259 4.74 8.71 24.70
N ARG A 260 4.01 8.71 25.82
CA ARG A 260 3.70 7.52 26.61
C ARG A 260 2.76 6.58 25.87
N TRP A 261 1.64 7.11 25.38
CA TRP A 261 0.60 6.33 24.70
C TRP A 261 1.01 5.91 23.29
N GLY A 262 1.83 6.72 22.62
CA GLY A 262 2.37 6.41 21.30
C GLY A 262 3.13 5.10 21.29
N ARG A 263 3.89 4.79 22.36
CA ARG A 263 4.57 3.48 22.50
C ARG A 263 3.62 2.29 22.35
N HIS A 264 2.42 2.35 22.93
CA HIS A 264 1.45 1.26 22.86
C HIS A 264 0.92 1.07 21.43
N TRP A 265 0.69 2.17 20.72
CA TRP A 265 0.31 2.13 19.31
C TRP A 265 1.43 1.59 18.42
N LEU A 266 2.65 2.07 18.65
CA LEU A 266 3.85 1.67 17.91
C LEU A 266 4.15 0.17 18.09
N ASP A 267 3.87 -0.40 19.27
CA ASP A 267 3.98 -1.84 19.51
C ASP A 267 3.00 -2.65 18.62
N TRP A 268 1.78 -2.17 18.39
CA TRP A 268 0.75 -2.86 17.57
C TRP A 268 1.10 -2.92 16.09
N ILE A 269 1.64 -1.83 15.55
CA ILE A 269 2.04 -1.73 14.15
C ILE A 269 3.48 -2.20 13.91
N ARG A 270 4.12 -2.77 14.94
CA ARG A 270 5.48 -3.34 14.91
C ARG A 270 6.53 -2.32 14.47
N TYR A 271 6.43 -1.12 15.02
CA TYR A 271 7.33 -0.02 14.71
C TYR A 271 8.80 -0.42 14.84
N ALA A 272 9.56 -0.16 13.79
CA ALA A 272 11.00 -0.31 13.79
C ALA A 272 11.66 0.82 12.98
N GLU A 273 12.89 1.17 13.34
CA GLU A 273 13.71 2.12 12.57
C GLU A 273 14.63 1.40 11.56
N SER A 274 14.61 0.06 11.55
CA SER A 274 15.37 -0.81 10.66
C SER A 274 14.61 -2.12 10.41
N HIS A 275 15.02 -2.88 9.41
CA HIS A 275 14.34 -4.13 9.04
C HIS A 275 14.71 -5.35 9.90
N GLY A 276 15.70 -5.26 10.80
CA GLY A 276 15.99 -6.30 11.79
C GLY A 276 16.56 -7.61 11.24
N SER A 277 17.13 -7.59 10.02
CA SER A 277 17.70 -8.75 9.32
C SER A 277 19.23 -8.68 9.21
N GLU A 278 19.88 -9.62 8.52
CA GLU A 278 21.33 -9.53 8.21
C GLU A 278 21.66 -8.16 7.61
N GLY A 279 22.69 -7.46 8.09
CA GLY A 279 23.01 -6.09 7.63
C GLY A 279 22.14 -4.95 8.18
N ASP A 280 20.97 -5.25 8.76
CA ASP A 280 20.05 -4.34 9.47
C ASP A 280 19.88 -2.94 8.84
N PRO A 281 19.43 -2.85 7.57
CA PRO A 281 19.25 -1.56 6.90
C PRO A 281 18.14 -0.74 7.57
N ARG A 282 18.34 0.58 7.64
CA ARG A 282 17.36 1.51 8.20
C ARG A 282 16.13 1.64 7.31
N ILE A 283 14.97 1.78 7.93
CA ILE A 283 13.72 2.16 7.26
C ILE A 283 13.74 3.69 7.11
N ALA A 284 13.91 4.16 5.88
CA ALA A 284 13.98 5.60 5.59
C ALA A 284 12.70 6.32 6.06
N GLY A 285 12.87 7.35 6.88
CA GLY A 285 11.75 8.18 7.35
C GLY A 285 10.89 7.56 8.46
N ALA A 286 11.23 6.38 9.02
CA ALA A 286 10.42 5.72 10.05
C ALA A 286 10.09 6.64 11.24
N HIS A 287 11.04 7.45 11.70
CA HIS A 287 10.83 8.41 12.79
C HIS A 287 9.68 9.42 12.54
N HIS A 288 9.36 9.76 11.28
CA HIS A 288 8.21 10.61 10.98
C HIS A 288 6.90 9.97 11.40
N TYR A 289 6.78 8.64 11.27
CA TYR A 289 5.61 7.89 11.71
C TYR A 289 5.49 7.89 13.24
N ARG A 290 6.59 7.65 13.97
CA ARG A 290 6.60 7.79 15.44
C ARG A 290 6.10 9.16 15.86
N ASP A 291 6.67 10.20 15.26
CA ASP A 291 6.33 11.58 15.64
C ASP A 291 4.89 11.94 15.24
N TYR A 292 4.38 11.40 14.12
CA TYR A 292 2.98 11.50 13.70
C TYR A 292 2.02 10.87 14.72
N ILE A 293 2.31 9.69 15.26
CA ILE A 293 1.48 9.07 16.30
C ILE A 293 1.47 9.92 17.57
N ILE A 294 2.63 10.40 17.99
CA ILE A 294 2.73 11.27 19.18
C ILE A 294 1.90 12.54 19.00
N ARG A 295 2.01 13.20 17.83
CA ARG A 295 1.22 14.40 17.51
C ARG A 295 -0.28 14.07 17.43
N SER A 296 -0.66 12.97 16.80
CA SER A 296 -2.06 12.56 16.64
C SER A 296 -2.72 12.29 18.00
N LEU A 297 -2.01 11.65 18.93
CA LEU A 297 -2.53 11.40 20.28
C LEU A 297 -2.65 12.69 21.11
N ASN A 298 -1.64 13.57 21.04
CA ASN A 298 -1.68 14.86 21.74
C ASN A 298 -2.74 15.82 21.17
N ALA A 299 -3.07 15.69 19.89
CA ALA A 299 -4.12 16.46 19.24
C ALA A 299 -5.52 15.84 19.36
N ASP A 300 -5.64 14.71 20.09
CA ASP A 300 -6.90 13.97 20.28
C ASP A 300 -7.62 13.65 18.95
N ILE A 301 -6.85 13.18 17.96
CA ILE A 301 -7.41 12.82 16.65
C ILE A 301 -8.38 11.65 16.81
N PRO A 302 -9.61 11.72 16.24
CA PRO A 302 -10.59 10.64 16.33
C PRO A 302 -10.04 9.31 15.81
N TYR A 303 -10.37 8.22 16.51
CA TYR A 303 -9.91 6.88 16.16
C TYR A 303 -10.27 6.47 14.72
N ASP A 304 -11.46 6.82 14.24
CA ASP A 304 -11.89 6.48 12.89
C ASP A 304 -11.09 7.23 11.82
N GLN A 305 -10.75 8.50 12.07
CA GLN A 305 -9.83 9.26 11.22
C GLN A 305 -8.44 8.62 11.24
N LEU A 306 -7.92 8.30 12.42
CA LEU A 306 -6.61 7.67 12.57
C LEU A 306 -6.55 6.33 11.81
N LEU A 307 -7.60 5.50 11.91
CA LEU A 307 -7.71 4.23 11.18
C LEU A 307 -7.70 4.45 9.65
N ARG A 308 -8.49 5.41 9.13
CA ARG A 308 -8.49 5.73 7.69
C ARG A 308 -7.12 6.17 7.20
N GLU A 309 -6.42 6.99 7.98
CA GLU A 309 -5.05 7.44 7.65
C GLU A 309 -4.07 6.25 7.59
N HIS A 310 -4.20 5.25 8.45
CA HIS A 310 -3.35 4.05 8.41
C HIS A 310 -3.62 3.16 7.20
N ILE A 311 -4.87 3.02 6.78
CA ILE A 311 -5.22 2.15 5.65
C ILE A 311 -4.94 2.85 4.32
N ALA A 312 -5.37 4.10 4.17
CA ALA A 312 -5.43 4.80 2.88
C ALA A 312 -5.22 6.32 3.03
N GLY A 313 -4.34 6.75 3.94
CA GLY A 313 -4.03 8.16 4.18
C GLY A 313 -3.53 8.93 2.96
N ASP A 314 -2.97 8.24 1.97
CA ASP A 314 -2.57 8.75 0.67
C ASP A 314 -3.72 8.91 -0.34
N LEU A 315 -4.89 8.35 -0.04
CA LEU A 315 -6.08 8.39 -0.89
C LEU A 315 -7.21 9.26 -0.32
N LEU A 316 -6.99 9.91 0.83
CA LEU A 316 -7.98 10.80 1.41
C LEU A 316 -8.14 12.06 0.54
N GLU A 317 -9.39 12.37 0.18
CA GLU A 317 -9.75 13.58 -0.56
C GLU A 317 -9.41 14.85 0.24
N GLU A 318 -9.68 14.81 1.55
CA GLU A 318 -9.38 15.88 2.50
C GLU A 318 -8.37 15.37 3.54
N PRO A 319 -7.06 15.42 3.24
CA PRO A 319 -6.04 14.96 4.18
C PRO A 319 -5.90 15.95 5.34
N ARG A 320 -5.55 15.43 6.51
CA ARG A 320 -5.16 16.21 7.68
C ARG A 320 -3.79 16.83 7.45
N VAL A 321 -3.72 18.14 7.69
CA VAL A 321 -2.51 18.93 7.48
C VAL A 321 -2.09 19.62 8.77
N ASP A 322 -0.80 19.58 9.07
CA ASP A 322 -0.20 20.44 10.08
C ASP A 322 0.33 21.70 9.38
N GLN A 323 -0.37 22.81 9.55
CA GLN A 323 -0.02 24.10 8.92
C GLN A 323 1.24 24.73 9.52
N GLN A 324 1.54 24.44 10.80
CA GLN A 324 2.70 25.00 11.48
C GLN A 324 3.99 24.33 11.00
N LEU A 325 3.96 23.00 10.86
CA LEU A 325 5.04 22.22 10.28
C LEU A 325 5.03 22.31 8.75
N GLY A 326 3.88 22.62 8.15
CA GLY A 326 3.69 22.66 6.71
C GLY A 326 3.77 21.26 6.08
N ILE A 327 3.18 20.25 6.73
CA ILE A 327 3.18 18.86 6.27
C ILE A 327 1.76 18.28 6.16
N ASN A 328 1.59 17.28 5.32
CA ASN A 328 0.41 16.43 5.26
C ASN A 328 0.63 15.21 6.19
N GLU A 329 -0.14 15.17 7.28
CA GLU A 329 -0.04 14.15 8.31
C GLU A 329 -0.68 12.83 7.86
N SER A 330 -1.80 12.89 7.14
CA SER A 330 -2.51 11.69 6.69
C SER A 330 -1.63 10.78 5.83
N LEU A 331 -0.78 11.35 4.98
CA LEU A 331 0.19 10.58 4.18
C LEU A 331 1.15 9.74 5.01
N ILE A 332 1.50 10.20 6.21
CA ILE A 332 2.44 9.49 7.09
C ILE A 332 1.78 8.21 7.61
N GLY A 333 0.45 8.21 7.76
CA GLY A 333 -0.32 7.08 8.27
C GLY A 333 -0.04 5.77 7.55
N THR A 334 0.19 5.78 6.23
CA THR A 334 0.45 4.58 5.42
C THR A 334 1.88 4.05 5.53
N ALA A 335 2.79 4.75 6.22
CA ALA A 335 4.19 4.32 6.33
C ALA A 335 4.36 2.98 7.09
N HIS A 336 3.43 2.62 7.99
CA HIS A 336 3.46 1.35 8.72
C HIS A 336 3.42 0.12 7.81
N TRP A 337 2.86 0.23 6.61
CA TRP A 337 2.88 -0.85 5.60
C TRP A 337 4.30 -1.26 5.19
N ARG A 338 5.32 -0.47 5.53
CA ARG A 338 6.75 -0.78 5.30
C ARG A 338 7.49 -1.27 6.54
N MET A 339 6.85 -1.30 7.71
CA MET A 339 7.40 -1.79 8.97
C MET A 339 7.23 -3.30 9.11
N VAL A 340 7.63 -4.02 8.06
CA VAL A 340 7.58 -5.48 8.01
C VAL A 340 8.98 -6.04 7.83
N PHE A 341 9.11 -7.33 8.12
CA PHE A 341 10.38 -8.02 8.01
C PHE A 341 10.89 -8.05 6.56
N HIS A 342 12.17 -7.70 6.36
CA HIS A 342 12.79 -7.63 5.04
C HIS A 342 14.17 -8.27 5.06
N GLY A 343 14.42 -9.23 4.17
CA GLY A 343 15.72 -9.85 3.98
C GLY A 343 16.68 -8.90 3.27
N PHE A 344 17.96 -8.97 3.63
CA PHE A 344 19.00 -8.13 3.03
C PHE A 344 19.51 -8.66 1.69
N ALA A 345 19.57 -9.99 1.53
CA ALA A 345 19.97 -10.65 0.29
C ALA A 345 19.14 -11.92 0.08
N PRO A 346 17.85 -11.80 -0.26
CA PRO A 346 16.99 -12.97 -0.46
C PRO A 346 17.51 -13.87 -1.58
N THR A 347 17.56 -15.18 -1.33
CA THR A 347 17.86 -16.16 -2.37
C THR A 347 16.64 -16.46 -3.26
N ASP A 348 15.43 -16.26 -2.73
CA ASP A 348 14.16 -16.39 -3.43
C ASP A 348 13.30 -15.15 -3.18
N ALA A 349 13.16 -14.33 -4.21
CA ALA A 349 12.43 -13.07 -4.14
C ALA A 349 10.90 -13.26 -4.15
N LEU A 350 10.39 -14.35 -4.74
CA LEU A 350 8.95 -14.62 -4.73
C LEU A 350 8.50 -15.05 -3.33
N ASP A 351 9.23 -15.98 -2.73
CA ASP A 351 9.01 -16.43 -1.35
C ASP A 351 9.09 -15.25 -0.36
N GLU A 352 10.02 -14.32 -0.56
CA GLU A 352 10.07 -13.11 0.25
C GLU A 352 8.91 -12.14 -0.01
N LYS A 353 8.47 -11.95 -1.27
CA LYS A 353 7.27 -11.16 -1.58
C LYS A 353 6.05 -11.73 -0.84
N VAL A 354 5.88 -13.05 -0.85
CA VAL A 354 4.79 -13.73 -0.16
C VAL A 354 4.86 -13.49 1.35
N ARG A 355 6.04 -13.67 1.97
CA ARG A 355 6.23 -13.36 3.40
C ARG A 355 5.95 -11.92 3.75
N PHE A 356 6.43 -10.99 2.92
CA PHE A 356 6.20 -9.56 3.09
C PHE A 356 4.70 -9.24 3.11
N THR A 357 3.95 -9.83 2.17
CA THR A 357 2.52 -9.61 2.01
C THR A 357 1.73 -10.20 3.19
N ASP A 358 2.09 -11.42 3.61
CA ASP A 358 1.49 -12.08 4.78
C ASP A 358 1.76 -11.31 6.07
N ASP A 359 2.99 -10.81 6.28
CA ASP A 359 3.36 -10.05 7.49
C ASP A 359 2.59 -8.72 7.59
N ALA A 360 2.41 -8.03 6.45
CA ALA A 360 1.58 -6.82 6.36
C ALA A 360 0.10 -7.11 6.67
N LEU A 361 -0.45 -8.16 6.08
CA LEU A 361 -1.84 -8.59 6.30
C LEU A 361 -2.05 -8.98 7.77
N ASP A 362 -1.18 -9.81 8.33
CA ASP A 362 -1.22 -10.28 9.71
C ASP A 362 -1.20 -9.11 10.70
N THR A 363 -0.29 -8.16 10.49
CA THR A 363 -0.13 -7.00 11.37
C THR A 363 -1.40 -6.14 11.38
N VAL A 364 -1.93 -5.79 10.22
CA VAL A 364 -3.10 -4.90 10.12
C VAL A 364 -4.38 -5.57 10.60
N THR A 365 -4.58 -6.84 10.27
CA THR A 365 -5.79 -7.57 10.67
C THR A 365 -5.81 -7.82 12.18
N LYS A 366 -4.66 -8.10 12.81
CA LYS A 366 -4.56 -8.18 14.27
C LYS A 366 -4.71 -6.82 14.94
N ALA A 367 -4.05 -5.79 14.41
CA ALA A 367 -4.04 -4.45 15.03
C ALA A 367 -5.42 -3.79 15.02
N PHE A 368 -6.17 -3.90 13.92
CA PHE A 368 -7.42 -3.14 13.74
C PHE A 368 -8.69 -3.99 13.79
N LEU A 369 -8.62 -5.28 13.43
CA LEU A 369 -9.78 -6.16 13.50
C LEU A 369 -9.75 -7.06 14.74
N GLY A 370 -8.58 -7.25 15.36
CA GLY A 370 -8.40 -8.22 16.44
C GLY A 370 -8.54 -9.67 15.98
N LEU A 371 -8.38 -9.94 14.67
CA LEU A 371 -8.60 -11.24 14.05
C LEU A 371 -7.31 -11.84 13.49
N THR A 372 -7.17 -13.15 13.57
CA THR A 372 -6.01 -13.90 13.03
C THR A 372 -6.23 -14.32 11.58
N VAL A 373 -6.48 -13.36 10.69
CA VAL A 373 -6.84 -13.63 9.28
C VAL A 373 -5.80 -14.51 8.57
N SER A 374 -4.50 -14.39 8.89
CA SER A 374 -3.44 -15.23 8.31
C SER A 374 -3.57 -16.74 8.60
N CYS A 375 -4.37 -17.16 9.59
CA CYS A 375 -4.71 -18.58 9.74
C CYS A 375 -5.49 -19.11 8.54
N ALA A 376 -6.21 -18.25 7.82
CA ALA A 376 -6.98 -18.63 6.63
C ALA A 376 -6.11 -18.82 5.36
N ARG A 377 -4.77 -18.66 5.47
CA ARG A 377 -3.88 -18.77 4.31
C ARG A 377 -3.89 -20.16 3.66
N CYS A 378 -4.05 -21.21 4.45
CA CYS A 378 -3.96 -22.60 3.99
C CYS A 378 -5.33 -23.29 3.88
N HIS A 379 -6.33 -22.82 4.62
CA HIS A 379 -7.68 -23.37 4.70
C HIS A 379 -8.64 -22.30 5.22
N ASP A 380 -9.96 -22.51 5.17
CA ASP A 380 -10.92 -21.58 5.78
C ASP A 380 -10.70 -21.45 7.29
N HIS A 381 -10.86 -20.26 7.86
CA HIS A 381 -10.46 -19.98 9.24
C HIS A 381 -11.14 -20.94 10.24
N LYS A 382 -10.34 -21.52 11.14
CA LYS A 382 -10.82 -22.56 12.07
C LYS A 382 -11.98 -22.08 12.95
N PHE A 383 -11.95 -20.81 13.36
CA PHE A 383 -12.89 -20.26 14.33
C PHE A 383 -13.76 -19.12 13.80
N ASP A 384 -13.34 -18.41 12.76
CA ASP A 384 -14.00 -17.17 12.35
C ASP A 384 -14.66 -17.35 11.01
N ALA A 385 -15.56 -16.45 10.63
CA ALA A 385 -16.27 -16.51 9.35
C ALA A 385 -15.42 -15.99 8.16
N ILE A 386 -14.14 -16.36 8.12
CA ILE A 386 -13.16 -15.87 7.13
C ILE A 386 -12.72 -17.04 6.25
N SER A 387 -12.96 -16.94 4.95
CA SER A 387 -12.57 -17.98 4.00
C SER A 387 -11.13 -17.83 3.53
N GLN A 388 -10.56 -18.90 2.97
CA GLN A 388 -9.28 -18.83 2.26
C GLN A 388 -9.35 -17.87 1.06
N ALA A 389 -10.52 -17.77 0.42
CA ALA A 389 -10.74 -16.82 -0.67
C ALA A 389 -10.64 -15.36 -0.18
N ASP A 390 -11.19 -15.04 0.99
CA ASP A 390 -11.09 -13.71 1.60
C ASP A 390 -9.63 -13.33 1.91
N TYR A 391 -8.87 -14.27 2.50
CA TYR A 391 -7.43 -14.09 2.71
C TYR A 391 -6.69 -13.82 1.39
N THR A 392 -6.97 -14.64 0.36
CA THR A 392 -6.28 -14.54 -0.93
C THR A 392 -6.64 -13.23 -1.64
N ALA A 393 -7.88 -12.74 -1.52
CA ALA A 393 -8.30 -11.46 -2.06
C ALA A 393 -7.57 -10.29 -1.40
N LEU A 394 -7.49 -10.28 -0.06
CA LEU A 394 -6.72 -9.26 0.68
C LEU A 394 -5.23 -9.31 0.36
N ALA A 395 -4.64 -10.51 0.31
CA ALA A 395 -3.25 -10.70 -0.09
C ALA A 395 -3.00 -10.20 -1.52
N GLY A 396 -3.95 -10.42 -2.44
CA GLY A 396 -3.91 -9.89 -3.80
C GLY A 396 -3.85 -8.35 -3.83
N ILE A 397 -4.69 -7.68 -3.04
CA ILE A 397 -4.68 -6.21 -2.92
C ILE A 397 -3.29 -5.73 -2.48
N LEU A 398 -2.76 -6.28 -1.39
CA LEU A 398 -1.46 -5.88 -0.83
C LEU A 398 -0.30 -6.20 -1.78
N ALA A 399 -0.33 -7.36 -2.45
CA ALA A 399 0.69 -7.80 -3.40
C ALA A 399 0.72 -6.99 -4.71
N SER A 400 -0.35 -6.24 -5.00
CA SER A 400 -0.47 -5.31 -6.13
C SER A 400 -0.18 -3.85 -5.74
N THR A 401 0.19 -3.57 -4.49
CA THR A 401 0.63 -2.24 -4.08
C THR A 401 2.05 -1.97 -4.54
N ARG A 402 2.30 -0.76 -5.07
CA ARG A 402 3.63 -0.31 -5.49
C ARG A 402 4.25 0.53 -4.38
N PRO A 403 5.16 -0.01 -3.55
CA PRO A 403 5.77 0.78 -2.49
C PRO A 403 6.53 1.96 -3.10
N GLY A 404 6.50 3.10 -2.42
CA GLY A 404 7.11 4.34 -2.86
C GLY A 404 7.33 5.28 -1.69
N ARG A 405 8.12 6.33 -1.93
CA ARG A 405 8.23 7.44 -1.01
C ARG A 405 7.36 8.58 -1.49
N ALA A 406 6.67 9.20 -0.54
CA ALA A 406 5.90 10.39 -0.77
C ALA A 406 6.52 11.59 -0.06
N GLU A 407 6.44 12.74 -0.71
CA GLU A 407 6.82 14.02 -0.12
C GLU A 407 5.67 14.48 0.78
N ILE A 408 5.96 14.67 2.06
CA ILE A 408 4.96 15.07 3.06
C ILE A 408 4.84 16.58 3.15
N ASP A 409 5.84 17.32 2.67
CA ASP A 409 5.82 18.78 2.67
C ASP A 409 4.66 19.32 1.81
N LEU A 410 3.93 20.31 2.34
CA LEU A 410 2.84 20.96 1.63
C LEU A 410 3.36 21.71 0.38
N PRO A 411 2.53 21.88 -0.68
CA PRO A 411 2.92 22.54 -1.91
C PRO A 411 3.60 23.90 -1.69
N LYS A 412 3.11 24.70 -0.73
CA LYS A 412 3.71 26.00 -0.39
C LYS A 412 5.20 25.91 -0.01
N ARG A 413 5.65 24.83 0.64
CA ARG A 413 7.07 24.61 0.96
C ARG A 413 7.85 24.16 -0.27
N LEU A 414 7.29 23.23 -1.04
CA LEU A 414 7.90 22.69 -2.25
C LEU A 414 8.06 23.75 -3.35
N ASP A 415 7.08 24.64 -3.47
CA ASP A 415 6.97 25.61 -4.54
C ASP A 415 7.52 26.98 -4.17
N LYS A 416 8.13 27.12 -2.98
CA LYS A 416 8.60 28.40 -2.43
C LYS A 416 9.43 29.23 -3.41
N ASN A 417 10.27 28.58 -4.22
CA ASN A 417 11.13 29.24 -5.21
C ASN A 417 10.73 28.89 -6.66
N ARG A 418 9.62 28.19 -6.88
CA ARG A 418 9.23 27.67 -8.19
C ARG A 418 8.94 28.82 -9.16
N ASP A 419 8.13 29.78 -8.75
CA ASP A 419 7.73 30.92 -9.59
C ASP A 419 8.94 31.76 -10.02
N GLU A 420 9.86 32.02 -9.08
CA GLU A 420 11.10 32.74 -9.38
C GLU A 420 11.97 31.98 -10.38
N LEU A 421 12.14 30.67 -10.20
CA LEU A 421 12.90 29.83 -11.14
C LEU A 421 12.23 29.78 -12.52
N GLN A 422 10.90 29.69 -12.57
CA GLN A 422 10.13 29.68 -13.82
C GLN A 422 10.23 31.01 -14.57
N GLN A 423 10.32 32.14 -13.88
CA GLN A 423 10.53 33.45 -14.50
C GLN A 423 11.99 33.69 -14.91
N LEU A 424 12.93 33.22 -14.10
CA LEU A 424 14.36 33.41 -14.34
C LEU A 424 14.84 32.56 -15.54
N LYS A 425 14.28 31.36 -15.72
CA LYS A 425 14.71 30.44 -16.77
C LYS A 425 14.55 31.01 -18.19
N PRO A 426 13.41 31.57 -18.62
CA PRO A 426 13.30 32.24 -19.93
C PRO A 426 14.27 33.42 -20.09
N THR A 427 14.52 34.17 -19.02
CA THR A 427 15.48 35.30 -19.04
C THR A 427 16.90 34.79 -19.31
N ILE A 428 17.29 33.71 -18.63
CA ILE A 428 18.58 33.05 -18.84
C ILE A 428 18.64 32.44 -20.25
N GLN A 429 17.55 31.82 -20.71
CA GLN A 429 17.45 31.26 -22.06
C GLN A 429 17.69 32.32 -23.13
N ALA A 430 17.02 33.48 -23.01
CA ALA A 430 17.17 34.58 -23.96
C ALA A 430 18.59 35.14 -23.95
N ALA A 431 19.20 35.29 -22.78
CA ALA A 431 20.59 35.74 -22.65
C ALA A 431 21.59 34.75 -23.26
N ILE A 432 21.39 33.45 -23.02
CA ILE A 432 22.21 32.38 -23.61
C ILE A 432 22.03 32.36 -25.13
N ALA A 433 20.79 32.42 -25.63
CA ALA A 433 20.52 32.41 -27.06
C ALA A 433 21.17 33.61 -27.76
N ALA A 434 21.09 34.81 -27.17
CA ALA A 434 21.76 36.00 -27.70
C ALA A 434 23.29 35.81 -27.77
N GLN A 435 23.90 35.32 -26.69
CA GLN A 435 25.34 35.04 -26.66
C GLN A 435 25.76 33.92 -27.61
N TRP A 436 24.92 32.89 -27.78
CA TRP A 436 25.15 31.83 -28.74
C TRP A 436 25.12 32.35 -30.16
N LEU A 437 24.08 33.10 -30.55
CA LEU A 437 23.96 33.69 -31.87
C LEU A 437 25.14 34.62 -32.21
N GLU A 438 25.59 35.43 -31.24
CA GLU A 438 26.80 36.26 -31.39
C GLU A 438 28.04 35.39 -31.61
N SER A 439 28.19 34.30 -30.86
CA SER A 439 29.32 33.39 -30.99
C SER A 439 29.32 32.55 -32.29
N LEU A 440 28.20 32.50 -33.02
CA LEU A 440 28.11 31.77 -34.29
C LEU A 440 28.90 32.43 -35.41
N GLU A 441 29.22 33.73 -35.31
CA GLU A 441 30.05 34.42 -36.32
C GLU A 441 31.46 33.81 -36.39
N ASP A 442 32.05 33.51 -35.23
CA ASP A 442 33.38 32.91 -35.12
C ASP A 442 33.37 31.38 -35.09
N LEU A 443 32.18 30.75 -35.00
CA LEU A 443 32.06 29.30 -34.87
C LEU A 443 32.73 28.55 -36.02
N PRO A 444 32.55 28.90 -37.31
CA PRO A 444 33.23 28.19 -38.40
C PRO A 444 34.75 28.16 -38.22
N THR A 445 35.35 29.31 -37.90
CA THR A 445 36.80 29.42 -37.67
C THR A 445 37.23 28.58 -36.47
N ARG A 446 36.50 28.66 -35.34
CA ARG A 446 36.78 27.86 -34.15
C ARG A 446 36.67 26.35 -34.41
N LEU A 447 35.72 25.91 -35.22
CA LEU A 447 35.58 24.52 -35.63
C LEU A 447 36.80 24.08 -36.44
N ILE A 448 37.26 24.88 -37.40
CA ILE A 448 38.46 24.59 -38.19
C ILE A 448 39.72 24.54 -37.32
N ASP A 449 39.88 25.48 -36.40
CA ASP A 449 41.02 25.52 -35.48
C ASP A 449 41.01 24.31 -34.53
N ASN A 450 39.84 23.90 -34.03
CA ASN A 450 39.71 22.70 -33.20
C ASN A 450 40.08 21.44 -33.98
N VAL A 451 39.59 21.30 -35.21
CA VAL A 451 39.95 20.19 -36.09
C VAL A 451 41.46 20.19 -36.36
N ALA A 452 42.12 21.35 -36.34
CA ALA A 452 43.57 21.50 -36.53
C ALA A 452 44.35 21.02 -35.32
N ALA A 453 43.88 21.42 -34.15
CA ALA A 453 44.49 21.12 -32.86
C ALA A 453 44.31 19.65 -32.45
N ASN A 454 43.28 18.96 -32.99
CA ASN A 454 42.95 17.57 -32.66
C ASN A 454 43.09 16.61 -33.85
N PRO A 455 44.29 16.42 -34.42
CA PRO A 455 44.49 15.54 -35.56
C PRO A 455 44.22 14.07 -35.23
N ALA A 456 44.32 13.62 -33.97
CA ALA A 456 44.01 12.23 -33.60
C ALA A 456 42.55 11.84 -33.86
N ALA A 457 41.61 12.80 -33.93
CA ALA A 457 40.22 12.52 -34.31
C ALA A 457 40.07 12.25 -35.83
N SER A 458 41.06 12.59 -36.67
CA SER A 458 41.03 12.30 -38.11
C SER A 458 41.27 10.83 -38.47
N GLU A 459 41.71 10.00 -37.52
CA GLU A 459 41.81 8.55 -37.73
C GLU A 459 40.44 7.85 -37.66
N LYS A 460 39.42 8.52 -37.09
CA LYS A 460 38.06 8.02 -36.99
C LYS A 460 37.29 8.34 -38.29
N ARG A 461 37.45 7.49 -39.29
CA ARG A 461 36.67 7.49 -40.55
C ARG A 461 35.20 7.16 -40.27
N HIS A 462 34.39 8.16 -39.88
CA HIS A 462 33.00 7.96 -39.50
C HIS A 462 32.19 9.24 -39.71
N TRP A 463 30.95 9.13 -40.17
CA TRP A 463 29.95 10.22 -40.28
C TRP A 463 29.77 11.11 -39.02
N LEU A 464 30.31 10.71 -37.86
CA LEU A 464 30.29 11.51 -36.62
C LEU A 464 31.30 12.65 -36.59
N TYR A 465 32.31 12.61 -37.46
CA TYR A 465 33.39 13.61 -37.50
C TYR A 465 33.55 14.17 -38.92
N PRO A 466 32.48 14.72 -39.52
CA PRO A 466 32.49 15.06 -40.94
C PRO A 466 33.51 16.16 -41.29
N LEU A 467 33.76 17.10 -40.37
CA LEU A 467 34.80 18.13 -40.52
C LEU A 467 36.22 17.55 -40.58
N HIS A 468 36.53 16.52 -39.77
CA HIS A 468 37.84 15.87 -39.80
C HIS A 468 38.06 15.10 -41.11
N LYS A 469 37.03 14.42 -41.62
CA LYS A 469 37.08 13.68 -42.88
C LYS A 469 37.31 14.62 -44.08
N LEU A 470 36.54 15.72 -44.18
CA LEU A 470 36.74 16.69 -45.26
C LEU A 470 38.13 17.31 -45.23
N ARG A 471 38.62 17.69 -44.05
CA ARG A 471 39.95 18.28 -43.91
C ARG A 471 41.06 17.32 -44.32
N GLN A 472 40.97 16.05 -43.93
CA GLN A 472 41.94 15.04 -44.32
C GLN A 472 42.05 14.96 -45.85
N LEU A 473 40.92 14.97 -46.55
CA LEU A 473 40.86 14.86 -48.00
C LEU A 473 41.34 16.10 -48.74
N GLU A 474 41.10 17.29 -48.18
CA GLU A 474 41.72 18.53 -48.66
C GLU A 474 43.25 18.48 -48.60
N GLN A 475 43.80 17.79 -47.59
CA GLN A 475 45.25 17.66 -47.38
C GLN A 475 45.86 16.50 -48.19
N SER A 476 45.13 15.42 -48.43
CA SER A 476 45.59 14.25 -49.20
C SER A 476 45.24 14.41 -50.69
N SER A 477 45.99 15.26 -51.39
CA SER A 477 45.84 15.55 -52.83
C SER A 477 46.26 14.40 -53.77
N VAL A 478 46.14 13.14 -53.35
CA VAL A 478 46.85 11.99 -54.00
C VAL A 478 45.91 10.97 -54.65
N ASP A 479 44.68 10.82 -54.17
CA ASP A 479 43.67 9.93 -54.78
C ASP A 479 42.50 10.80 -55.28
N GLY A 480 42.03 10.59 -56.51
CA GLY A 480 41.08 11.46 -57.22
C GLY A 480 39.67 11.66 -56.62
N SER A 481 39.50 11.47 -55.31
CA SER A 481 38.29 11.74 -54.54
C SER A 481 38.16 13.24 -54.25
N SER A 482 37.08 13.85 -54.75
CA SER A 482 36.74 15.24 -54.42
C SER A 482 36.13 15.35 -53.01
N PRO A 483 36.21 16.52 -52.35
CA PRO A 483 35.47 16.78 -51.09
C PRO A 483 33.97 16.47 -51.22
N ALA A 484 33.38 16.76 -52.38
CA ALA A 484 31.96 16.47 -52.66
C ALA A 484 31.66 14.97 -52.70
N SER A 485 32.53 14.15 -53.32
CA SER A 485 32.32 12.69 -53.36
C SER A 485 32.48 12.04 -51.99
N ALA A 486 33.40 12.53 -51.16
CA ALA A 486 33.54 12.04 -49.80
C ALA A 486 32.43 12.51 -48.85
N TRP A 487 31.84 13.67 -49.10
CA TRP A 487 30.62 14.06 -48.41
C TRP A 487 29.48 13.09 -48.72
N LEU A 488 29.31 12.70 -49.99
CA LEU A 488 28.31 11.71 -50.37
C LEU A 488 28.54 10.35 -49.72
N GLU A 489 29.80 9.92 -49.53
CA GLU A 489 30.11 8.73 -48.70
C GLU A 489 29.61 8.89 -47.26
N LEU A 490 29.82 10.06 -46.63
CA LEU A 490 29.33 10.31 -45.26
C LEU A 490 27.80 10.38 -45.19
N VAL A 491 27.14 10.91 -46.24
CA VAL A 491 25.68 10.89 -46.36
C VAL A 491 25.19 9.44 -46.43
N GLU A 492 25.79 8.59 -47.25
CA GLU A 492 25.42 7.17 -47.34
C GLU A 492 25.64 6.43 -46.01
N GLU A 493 26.76 6.70 -45.32
CA GLU A 493 27.01 6.17 -43.98
C GLU A 493 25.95 6.63 -42.96
N PHE A 494 25.57 7.92 -42.99
CA PHE A 494 24.56 8.50 -42.11
C PHE A 494 23.15 7.96 -42.41
N GLU A 495 22.76 7.89 -43.68
CA GLU A 495 21.50 7.30 -44.12
C GLU A 495 21.42 5.82 -43.73
N GLY A 496 22.53 5.07 -43.83
CA GLY A 496 22.63 3.72 -43.31
C GLY A 496 22.43 3.64 -41.79
N ALA A 497 23.05 4.54 -41.03
CA ALA A 497 22.86 4.62 -39.58
C ALA A 497 21.41 5.00 -39.21
N GLN A 498 20.81 5.95 -39.94
CA GLN A 498 19.41 6.37 -39.77
C GLN A 498 18.43 5.25 -40.12
N ALA A 499 18.69 4.49 -41.19
CA ALA A 499 17.92 3.32 -41.58
C ALA A 499 18.01 2.21 -40.52
N ASN A 500 19.20 1.96 -39.97
CA ASN A 500 19.39 1.01 -38.86
C ASN A 500 18.61 1.45 -37.61
N GLN A 501 18.68 2.73 -37.24
CA GLN A 501 17.93 3.29 -36.12
C GLN A 501 16.42 3.16 -36.34
N SER A 502 15.94 3.46 -37.56
CA SER A 502 14.52 3.36 -37.92
C SER A 502 14.03 1.91 -37.91
N SER A 503 14.84 0.98 -38.42
CA SER A 503 14.58 -0.45 -38.39
C SER A 503 14.44 -0.95 -36.95
N PHE A 504 15.37 -0.57 -36.07
CA PHE A 504 15.33 -0.90 -34.64
C PHE A 504 14.08 -0.36 -33.93
N LEU A 505 13.64 0.86 -34.26
CA LEU A 505 12.42 1.44 -33.68
C LEU A 505 11.15 0.77 -34.22
N ALA A 506 11.18 0.24 -35.43
CA ALA A 506 10.06 -0.45 -36.07
C ALA A 506 9.93 -1.92 -35.64
N SER A 507 10.97 -2.50 -35.07
CA SER A 507 11.10 -3.94 -34.83
C SER A 507 10.60 -4.37 -33.43
N THR A 508 9.60 -3.65 -32.91
CA THR A 508 8.95 -3.89 -31.60
C THR A 508 7.73 -4.81 -31.73
N LEU A 509 7.68 -5.90 -30.95
CA LEU A 509 6.47 -6.72 -30.77
C LEU A 509 5.71 -6.41 -29.49
N GLY A 510 6.31 -5.63 -28.59
CA GLY A 510 5.72 -5.23 -27.32
C GLY A 510 5.56 -3.71 -27.19
N PRO A 511 5.53 -3.19 -25.96
CA PRO A 511 5.46 -1.75 -25.73
C PRO A 511 6.57 -0.97 -26.44
N ASN A 512 6.18 0.16 -27.03
CA ASN A 512 7.06 1.11 -27.71
C ASN A 512 6.65 2.52 -27.29
N TRP A 513 7.20 3.00 -26.18
CA TRP A 513 6.89 4.32 -25.63
C TRP A 513 7.87 5.36 -26.17
N ASN A 514 7.34 6.32 -26.93
CA ASN A 514 8.03 7.56 -27.25
C ASN A 514 7.66 8.63 -26.22
N LEU A 515 8.47 8.80 -25.20
CA LEU A 515 8.21 9.71 -24.08
C LEU A 515 8.56 11.18 -24.40
N ALA A 516 8.91 11.48 -25.65
CA ALA A 516 8.83 12.82 -26.20
C ALA A 516 7.38 13.21 -26.59
N ASP A 517 6.49 12.23 -26.78
CA ASP A 517 5.07 12.44 -26.99
C ASP A 517 4.36 12.58 -25.64
N VAL A 518 3.73 13.73 -25.43
CA VAL A 518 3.04 14.07 -24.18
C VAL A 518 1.96 13.03 -23.85
N SER A 519 1.21 12.53 -24.84
CA SER A 519 0.14 11.55 -24.63
C SER A 519 0.68 10.24 -24.06
N GLN A 520 1.80 9.76 -24.60
CA GLN A 520 2.46 8.55 -24.13
C GLN A 520 3.12 8.75 -22.78
N SER A 521 3.76 9.91 -22.56
CA SER A 521 4.32 10.24 -21.26
C SER A 521 3.25 10.36 -20.15
N HIS A 522 1.99 10.72 -20.48
CA HIS A 522 0.87 10.80 -19.54
C HIS A 522 0.31 9.44 -19.15
N SER A 523 0.52 8.40 -19.97
CA SER A 523 0.14 7.03 -19.62
C SER A 523 1.01 6.41 -18.51
N TRP A 524 2.12 7.06 -18.16
CA TRP A 524 3.04 6.61 -17.12
C TRP A 524 2.72 7.29 -15.79
N TYR A 525 2.89 6.56 -14.69
CA TYR A 525 2.67 7.09 -13.35
C TYR A 525 3.83 7.99 -12.95
N ARG A 526 3.49 9.14 -12.35
CA ARG A 526 4.45 10.18 -11.94
C ARG A 526 4.30 10.42 -10.46
N TYR A 527 5.42 10.58 -9.79
CA TYR A 527 5.48 10.93 -8.38
C TYR A 527 6.60 11.95 -8.14
N GLY A 528 6.41 12.87 -7.20
CA GLY A 528 7.41 13.86 -6.79
C GLY A 528 7.36 15.20 -7.53
N SER A 529 7.96 16.21 -6.90
CA SER A 529 7.85 17.63 -7.28
C SER A 529 8.53 17.97 -8.61
N GLY A 530 9.49 17.15 -9.07
CA GLY A 530 10.23 17.32 -10.33
C GLY A 530 9.49 16.88 -11.59
N LEU A 531 8.44 16.07 -11.45
CA LEU A 531 7.60 15.64 -12.57
C LEU A 531 6.27 16.39 -12.65
N MET A 532 6.07 17.37 -11.76
CA MET A 532 4.80 18.09 -11.58
C MET A 532 3.58 17.15 -11.47
N GLY A 533 3.80 15.96 -10.92
CA GLY A 533 2.73 14.99 -10.69
C GLY A 533 1.83 15.48 -9.57
N GLN A 534 0.53 15.57 -9.83
CA GLN A 534 -0.44 15.37 -8.76
C GLN A 534 -0.15 14.01 -8.13
N MET A 535 -0.31 13.88 -6.81
CA MET A 535 -0.47 12.54 -6.24
C MET A 535 -1.59 11.87 -7.04
N PRO A 536 -1.37 10.71 -7.67
CA PRO A 536 -2.48 10.01 -8.27
C PRO A 536 -3.49 9.78 -7.14
N HIS A 537 -4.72 10.26 -7.31
CA HIS A 537 -5.85 9.63 -6.64
C HIS A 537 -5.82 8.18 -7.16
N VAL A 538 -5.18 7.27 -6.43
CA VAL A 538 -5.07 5.85 -6.81
C VAL A 538 -6.45 5.22 -6.62
N GLY A 539 -7.31 5.44 -7.62
CA GLY A 539 -8.65 4.89 -7.71
C GLY A 539 -9.03 4.49 -9.14
N GLN A 540 -8.18 4.71 -10.15
CA GLN A 540 -8.39 4.18 -11.49
C GLN A 540 -7.58 2.91 -11.70
N VAL A 541 -8.00 1.83 -11.03
CA VAL A 541 -7.69 0.49 -11.54
C VAL A 541 -8.66 0.25 -12.69
N GLY A 542 -8.14 0.32 -13.91
CA GLY A 542 -8.83 -0.19 -15.09
C GLY A 542 -8.95 -1.71 -15.01
N ALA A 543 -10.04 -2.17 -14.41
CA ALA A 543 -10.60 -3.50 -14.67
C ALA A 543 -12.11 -3.38 -14.48
N GLU A 544 -12.86 -3.54 -15.58
CA GLU A 544 -14.29 -3.83 -15.51
C GLU A 544 -14.47 -5.10 -14.66
N VAL A 545 -14.84 -4.94 -13.39
CA VAL A 545 -15.41 -6.01 -12.60
C VAL A 545 -16.92 -6.02 -12.91
N PRO A 546 -17.48 -7.10 -13.51
CA PRO A 546 -18.92 -7.21 -13.69
C PRO A 546 -19.58 -7.15 -12.32
N GLY A 547 -20.49 -6.20 -12.16
CA GLY A 547 -20.89 -5.71 -10.85
C GLY A 547 -21.81 -6.62 -10.04
N GLU A 548 -21.88 -6.29 -8.76
CA GLU A 548 -23.13 -6.27 -8.00
C GLU A 548 -23.12 -5.00 -7.15
N ARG A 549 -24.03 -4.08 -7.48
CA ARG A 549 -24.27 -2.86 -6.70
C ARG A 549 -24.98 -3.25 -5.41
N LEU A 550 -24.35 -3.03 -4.26
CA LEU A 550 -25.09 -2.89 -3.01
C LEU A 550 -25.65 -1.47 -2.97
N ALA A 551 -26.97 -1.39 -3.01
CA ALA A 551 -27.74 -0.16 -3.07
C ALA A 551 -27.53 0.72 -1.83
N GLU A 552 -27.30 2.00 -2.09
CA GLU A 552 -27.38 3.09 -1.12
C GLU A 552 -28.82 3.26 -0.63
N SER A 553 -29.00 3.44 0.67
CA SER A 553 -30.16 4.15 1.22
C SER A 553 -29.67 5.19 2.21
N VAL A 554 -29.38 6.40 1.71
CA VAL A 554 -29.26 7.59 2.53
C VAL A 554 -30.55 8.38 2.35
N ASP A 555 -31.29 8.49 3.44
CA ASP A 555 -32.57 9.18 3.54
C ASP A 555 -32.34 10.69 3.70
N GLU A 556 -32.87 11.48 2.77
CA GLU A 556 -32.93 12.93 2.84
C GLU A 556 -34.10 13.35 3.74
N SER A 557 -33.82 13.92 4.91
CA SER A 557 -34.70 14.96 5.47
C SER A 557 -34.06 15.76 6.60
N ALA A 558 -33.81 17.05 6.34
CA ALA A 558 -34.33 18.18 7.12
C ALA A 558 -33.48 19.43 6.86
N GLY A 559 -34.00 20.34 6.04
CA GLY A 559 -33.41 21.65 5.84
C GLY A 559 -33.67 22.62 7.00
N LYS A 560 -32.91 23.71 7.00
CA LYS A 560 -33.47 25.08 6.99
C LYS A 560 -32.39 26.14 6.73
N SER A 561 -32.65 26.88 5.65
CA SER A 561 -32.24 28.23 5.26
C SER A 561 -31.48 29.12 6.26
N PHE A 562 -30.48 29.83 5.73
CA PHE A 562 -30.41 31.29 5.84
C PHE A 562 -29.81 31.86 4.54
N ASP A 563 -30.64 32.56 3.77
CA ASP A 563 -30.24 33.53 2.73
C ASP A 563 -29.55 34.74 3.38
N ASP A 564 -28.58 35.39 2.73
CA ASP A 564 -28.81 36.43 1.71
C ASP A 564 -27.56 37.35 1.49
N GLN A 565 -27.25 37.54 0.20
CA GLN A 565 -26.68 38.72 -0.51
C GLN A 565 -25.30 39.34 -0.21
N ALA A 566 -24.46 39.35 -1.26
CA ALA A 566 -24.13 40.54 -2.10
C ALA A 566 -23.07 40.10 -3.15
N SER A 567 -23.30 39.98 -4.46
CA SER A 567 -23.66 40.97 -5.50
C SER A 567 -22.62 42.06 -5.74
N GLY A 568 -21.84 41.94 -6.84
CA GLY A 568 -21.01 43.00 -7.42
C GLY A 568 -20.19 42.52 -8.63
N PRO A 569 -20.36 43.05 -9.87
CA PRO A 569 -19.89 42.44 -11.13
C PRO A 569 -18.74 43.23 -11.82
N ILE A 570 -18.40 42.81 -13.06
CA ILE A 570 -17.70 43.57 -14.16
C ILE A 570 -16.18 43.24 -14.23
N GLU A 571 -15.52 42.91 -15.36
CA GLU A 571 -15.69 43.26 -16.78
C GLU A 571 -14.97 42.26 -17.72
N GLU A 572 -15.53 42.05 -18.92
CA GLU A 572 -14.85 41.47 -20.09
C GLU A 572 -13.93 42.51 -20.75
N ALA A 573 -12.76 42.09 -21.25
CA ALA A 573 -12.05 42.81 -22.31
C ALA A 573 -11.34 41.82 -23.24
N ASN A 574 -11.83 41.77 -24.48
CA ASN A 574 -11.22 41.09 -25.62
C ASN A 574 -10.09 41.93 -26.24
N GLY A 575 -9.02 41.24 -26.69
CA GLY A 575 -8.34 41.54 -27.95
C GLY A 575 -6.86 41.93 -27.90
N SER A 576 -5.97 41.04 -28.33
CA SER A 576 -5.15 41.26 -29.54
C SER A 576 -4.22 40.07 -29.79
N SER A 577 -4.30 39.51 -30.99
CA SER A 577 -3.32 38.64 -31.63
C SER A 577 -2.00 39.38 -31.87
N ASP A 578 -0.88 38.79 -31.47
CA ASP A 578 0.36 38.81 -32.24
C ASP A 578 1.27 37.65 -31.81
N GLY A 579 1.85 36.99 -32.80
CA GLY A 579 2.61 35.76 -32.66
C GLY A 579 3.98 35.97 -32.05
N GLY A 580 4.35 35.05 -31.16
CA GLY A 580 5.68 34.89 -30.60
C GLY A 580 5.67 33.66 -29.70
N ALA A 581 6.22 32.55 -30.20
CA ALA A 581 6.23 31.28 -29.51
C ALA A 581 7.08 31.34 -28.24
N SER A 582 6.43 31.42 -27.09
CA SER A 582 6.99 30.98 -25.80
C SER A 582 5.82 30.43 -24.99
N GLY A 583 5.49 29.17 -25.25
CA GLY A 583 4.43 28.48 -24.52
C GLY A 583 4.80 28.32 -23.04
N PRO A 584 3.81 28.38 -22.12
CA PRO A 584 4.05 27.94 -20.75
C PRO A 584 4.48 26.48 -20.78
N MET A 585 5.45 26.13 -19.95
CA MET A 585 5.87 24.74 -19.74
C MET A 585 4.64 23.96 -19.26
N GLU A 586 3.98 23.22 -20.16
CA GLU A 586 2.74 22.49 -19.84
C GLU A 586 2.97 21.56 -18.64
N ALA A 587 1.98 21.49 -17.77
CA ALA A 587 2.03 20.70 -16.55
C ALA A 587 2.45 19.24 -16.82
N GLY A 588 3.68 18.91 -16.40
CA GLY A 588 4.16 17.53 -16.21
C GLY A 588 4.47 16.70 -17.46
N GLY A 589 4.20 17.18 -18.68
CA GLY A 589 4.45 16.43 -19.92
C GLY A 589 5.94 16.28 -20.29
N ALA A 590 6.19 15.50 -21.35
CA ALA A 590 7.46 15.49 -22.06
C ALA A 590 7.94 16.94 -22.28
N GLY A 591 9.14 17.27 -21.79
CA GLY A 591 9.76 18.57 -21.96
C GLY A 591 9.93 18.92 -23.43
N HIS A 592 9.93 20.21 -23.74
CA HIS A 592 10.14 20.69 -25.10
C HIS A 592 11.60 20.49 -25.53
N PRO A 593 11.87 20.28 -26.83
CA PRO A 593 13.23 20.33 -27.35
C PRO A 593 13.88 21.68 -26.96
N GLY A 594 15.13 21.64 -26.52
CA GLY A 594 15.84 22.85 -26.11
C GLY A 594 15.73 23.19 -24.62
N GLU A 595 15.01 22.37 -23.84
CA GLU A 595 15.03 22.41 -22.38
C GLU A 595 16.46 22.37 -21.85
N PHE A 596 16.79 23.20 -20.86
CA PHE A 596 18.16 23.28 -20.32
C PHE A 596 18.17 23.38 -18.80
N THR A 597 19.29 22.96 -18.23
CA THR A 597 19.57 23.06 -16.79
C THR A 597 20.60 24.12 -16.50
N ILE A 598 20.47 24.75 -15.34
CA ILE A 598 21.45 25.69 -14.82
C ILE A 598 22.25 24.98 -13.72
N GLU A 599 23.56 25.01 -13.82
CA GLU A 599 24.40 24.46 -12.76
C GLU A 599 24.40 25.43 -11.57
N ALA A 600 24.30 24.86 -10.37
CA ALA A 600 24.33 25.64 -9.14
C ALA A 600 25.75 26.03 -8.71
N ASP A 601 26.77 25.35 -9.26
CA ASP A 601 28.19 25.53 -8.97
C ASP A 601 29.08 25.08 -10.14
N GLY A 602 30.39 25.34 -10.04
CA GLY A 602 31.38 24.98 -11.05
C GLY A 602 31.63 26.05 -12.12
N GLU A 603 32.36 25.67 -13.16
CA GLU A 603 32.78 26.59 -14.24
C GLU A 603 31.78 26.68 -15.40
N ARG A 604 30.71 25.88 -15.36
CA ARG A 604 29.66 25.86 -16.39
C ARG A 604 28.40 26.53 -15.86
N VAL A 605 27.78 27.40 -16.66
CA VAL A 605 26.47 27.99 -16.32
C VAL A 605 25.34 27.04 -16.70
N ILE A 606 25.48 26.33 -17.82
CA ILE A 606 24.47 25.41 -18.36
C ILE A 606 24.93 23.97 -18.15
N GLY A 607 24.04 23.14 -17.62
CA GLY A 607 24.29 21.73 -17.37
C GLY A 607 24.18 20.84 -18.59
N GLY A 608 23.28 21.22 -19.51
CA GLY A 608 23.06 20.62 -20.81
C GLY A 608 21.83 21.23 -21.47
N VAL A 609 21.71 21.04 -22.78
CA VAL A 609 20.46 21.27 -23.54
C VAL A 609 19.93 19.91 -23.97
N PHE A 610 18.67 19.67 -23.66
CA PHE A 610 18.04 18.37 -23.77
C PHE A 610 17.05 18.35 -24.95
N PRO A 611 16.98 17.23 -25.69
CA PRO A 611 15.90 16.99 -26.62
C PRO A 611 14.59 16.76 -25.86
N ALA A 612 13.47 16.72 -26.59
CA ALA A 612 12.18 16.37 -26.01
C ALA A 612 12.25 15.04 -25.26
N SER A 613 11.89 15.08 -23.97
CA SER A 613 12.07 14.00 -23.00
C SER A 613 11.34 14.27 -21.70
N VAL A 614 11.04 13.25 -20.91
CA VAL A 614 10.64 13.43 -19.51
C VAL A 614 11.90 13.59 -18.67
N ILE A 615 12.01 14.68 -17.90
CA ILE A 615 13.17 14.98 -17.04
C ILE A 615 12.71 15.54 -15.68
N THR A 616 13.28 15.05 -14.59
CA THR A 616 12.99 15.54 -13.22
C THR A 616 13.64 16.88 -12.91
N HIS A 617 14.75 17.19 -13.59
CA HIS A 617 15.61 18.34 -13.35
C HIS A 617 15.29 19.54 -14.26
N SER A 618 14.03 19.83 -14.58
CA SER A 618 13.71 21.00 -15.42
C SER A 618 13.97 22.35 -14.74
N LEU A 619 13.86 22.41 -13.41
CA LEU A 619 14.05 23.65 -12.63
C LEU A 619 15.19 23.54 -11.61
N SER A 620 15.37 22.38 -10.97
CA SER A 620 16.38 22.17 -9.94
C SER A 620 16.73 20.69 -9.77
N THR A 621 17.99 20.38 -9.50
CA THR A 621 18.44 19.02 -9.14
C THR A 621 17.86 18.53 -7.81
N LYS A 622 17.25 19.43 -7.03
CA LYS A 622 16.54 19.07 -5.80
C LYS A 622 15.12 18.57 -6.05
N HIS A 623 14.57 18.83 -7.23
CA HIS A 623 13.24 18.35 -7.57
C HIS A 623 13.33 16.89 -8.02
N GLY A 624 13.10 16.01 -7.04
CA GLY A 624 13.10 14.57 -7.25
C GLY A 624 11.79 14.06 -7.84
N GLY A 625 11.79 12.78 -8.17
CA GLY A 625 10.58 12.07 -8.51
C GLY A 625 10.81 10.61 -8.84
N ARG A 626 9.70 9.93 -9.10
CA ARG A 626 9.64 8.57 -9.60
C ARG A 626 8.73 8.52 -10.80
N PHE A 627 9.16 7.82 -11.84
CA PHE A 627 8.42 7.66 -13.08
C PHE A 627 8.32 6.17 -13.42
N THR A 628 7.11 5.64 -13.49
CA THR A 628 6.88 4.22 -13.73
C THR A 628 5.93 3.96 -14.90
N SER A 629 6.24 2.94 -15.69
CA SER A 629 5.37 2.55 -16.80
C SER A 629 4.10 1.83 -16.30
N PRO A 630 3.08 1.71 -17.15
CA PRO A 630 2.11 0.62 -17.05
C PRO A 630 2.79 -0.74 -17.03
N ASP A 631 2.10 -1.75 -16.51
CA ASP A 631 2.59 -3.11 -16.56
C ASP A 631 2.56 -3.66 -18.00
N PHE A 632 3.51 -4.53 -18.31
CA PHE A 632 3.63 -5.24 -19.56
C PHE A 632 4.15 -6.66 -19.33
N THR A 633 3.80 -7.58 -20.22
CA THR A 633 4.26 -8.97 -20.15
C THR A 633 5.44 -9.21 -21.08
N VAL A 634 6.39 -10.01 -20.64
CA VAL A 634 7.58 -10.35 -21.43
C VAL A 634 7.37 -11.65 -22.20
N GLY A 635 7.59 -11.61 -23.51
CA GLY A 635 7.61 -12.76 -24.40
C GLY A 635 9.00 -13.43 -24.50
N PRO A 636 9.06 -14.64 -25.08
CA PRO A 636 10.31 -15.38 -25.21
C PRO A 636 11.38 -14.61 -25.98
N GLY A 637 12.58 -14.50 -25.41
CA GLY A 637 13.73 -13.89 -26.07
C GLY A 637 13.66 -12.38 -26.24
N GLN A 638 12.78 -11.67 -25.53
CA GLN A 638 12.67 -10.22 -25.61
C GLN A 638 13.70 -9.50 -24.72
N ARG A 639 14.06 -8.28 -25.12
CA ARG A 639 14.94 -7.37 -24.38
C ARG A 639 14.29 -6.00 -24.23
N LEU A 640 14.42 -5.42 -23.04
CA LEU A 640 13.94 -4.08 -22.75
C LEU A 640 15.06 -3.06 -23.03
N TRP A 641 14.77 -2.04 -23.82
CA TRP A 641 15.69 -0.96 -24.16
C TRP A 641 15.14 0.38 -23.68
N LEU A 642 15.96 1.14 -22.95
CA LEU A 642 15.62 2.47 -22.46
C LEU A 642 16.62 3.49 -23.02
N GLN A 643 16.14 4.61 -23.54
CA GLN A 643 16.98 5.76 -23.87
C GLN A 643 16.95 6.76 -22.72
N VAL A 644 18.03 6.81 -21.93
CA VAL A 644 18.06 7.48 -20.62
C VAL A 644 19.29 8.37 -20.45
N CYS A 645 19.19 9.28 -19.49
CA CYS A 645 20.31 10.05 -18.93
C CYS A 645 20.01 10.35 -17.45
N GLY A 646 21.00 10.80 -16.69
CA GLY A 646 20.80 11.18 -15.29
C GLY A 646 22.10 11.36 -14.54
N ASP A 647 22.00 11.73 -13.26
CA ASP A 647 23.14 11.94 -12.36
C ASP A 647 22.72 11.84 -10.89
N GLY A 648 23.70 11.93 -9.99
CA GLY A 648 23.47 12.01 -8.55
C GLY A 648 22.82 10.74 -8.02
N GLN A 649 23.29 9.60 -8.50
CA GLN A 649 22.82 8.27 -8.11
C GLN A 649 21.35 7.97 -8.43
N ALA A 650 20.73 8.73 -9.34
CA ALA A 650 19.44 8.33 -9.90
C ALA A 650 19.56 6.97 -10.59
N MET A 651 18.47 6.22 -10.64
CA MET A 651 18.48 4.85 -11.15
C MET A 651 17.42 4.61 -12.21
N SER A 652 17.68 3.63 -13.07
CA SER A 652 16.69 2.95 -13.90
C SER A 652 16.71 1.45 -13.63
N ARG A 653 15.54 0.81 -13.73
CA ARG A 653 15.36 -0.65 -13.63
C ARG A 653 14.05 -1.11 -14.27
N TYR A 654 13.86 -2.41 -14.30
CA TYR A 654 12.53 -3.01 -14.35
C TYR A 654 12.18 -3.61 -12.98
N VAL A 655 10.89 -3.66 -12.67
CA VAL A 655 10.32 -4.27 -11.47
C VAL A 655 9.39 -5.39 -11.91
N VAL A 656 9.48 -6.54 -11.25
CA VAL A 656 8.69 -7.74 -11.56
C VAL A 656 7.59 -7.86 -10.53
N GLN A 657 6.34 -8.01 -10.98
CA GLN A 657 5.15 -8.19 -10.14
C GLN A 657 5.09 -7.18 -8.97
N ASP A 658 5.36 -5.90 -9.23
CA ASP A 658 5.35 -4.81 -8.23
C ASP A 658 6.26 -5.02 -7.00
N PHE A 659 7.25 -5.93 -7.07
CA PHE A 659 8.18 -6.20 -5.99
C PHE A 659 9.58 -5.64 -6.29
N PRO A 660 9.90 -4.43 -5.82
CA PRO A 660 11.11 -3.72 -6.22
C PRO A 660 12.38 -4.28 -5.56
N ARG A 661 13.08 -5.23 -6.19
CA ARG A 661 14.33 -5.80 -5.65
C ARG A 661 15.58 -5.32 -6.38
N ASP A 662 16.74 -5.69 -5.84
CA ASP A 662 18.05 -5.60 -6.47
C ASP A 662 18.77 -6.96 -6.46
N GLY A 663 19.67 -7.15 -7.42
CA GLY A 663 20.46 -8.37 -7.55
C GLY A 663 20.71 -8.74 -9.01
N THR A 664 21.32 -9.90 -9.25
CA THR A 664 21.72 -10.32 -10.61
C THR A 664 20.54 -10.43 -11.58
N VAL A 665 19.40 -10.93 -11.10
CA VAL A 665 18.15 -11.06 -11.89
C VAL A 665 17.18 -9.88 -11.69
N TYR A 666 17.54 -8.93 -10.83
CA TYR A 666 16.83 -7.66 -10.57
C TYR A 666 17.80 -6.48 -10.80
N PRO A 667 18.27 -6.27 -12.03
CA PRO A 667 19.33 -5.32 -12.30
C PRO A 667 18.89 -3.88 -12.05
N VAL A 668 19.69 -3.16 -11.27
CA VAL A 668 19.55 -1.72 -11.06
C VAL A 668 20.72 -1.01 -11.72
N THR A 669 20.43 0.00 -12.55
CA THR A 669 21.44 0.78 -13.24
C THR A 669 21.49 2.19 -12.67
N GLU A 670 22.63 2.56 -12.09
CA GLU A 670 22.89 3.95 -11.71
C GLU A 670 23.17 4.78 -12.97
N LEU A 671 22.44 5.88 -13.13
CA LEU A 671 22.55 6.81 -14.24
C LEU A 671 23.70 7.78 -13.99
N LYS A 672 24.48 8.05 -15.04
CA LYS A 672 25.71 8.83 -14.95
C LYS A 672 25.79 9.91 -16.01
N ARG A 673 26.14 11.12 -15.57
CA ARG A 673 26.13 12.32 -16.40
C ARG A 673 27.09 12.24 -17.58
N GLU A 674 28.26 11.66 -17.38
CA GLU A 674 29.31 11.56 -18.40
C GLU A 674 28.90 10.76 -19.64
N ARG A 675 27.81 9.97 -19.56
CA ARG A 675 27.28 9.22 -20.69
C ARG A 675 26.37 10.03 -21.60
N GLY A 676 25.89 11.19 -21.15
CA GLY A 676 24.85 11.94 -21.87
C GLY A 676 23.59 11.08 -22.06
N TRP A 677 22.95 11.20 -23.23
CA TRP A 677 21.88 10.29 -23.64
C TRP A 677 22.46 9.01 -24.22
N TYR A 678 22.06 7.87 -23.69
CA TYR A 678 22.50 6.56 -24.16
C TYR A 678 21.37 5.52 -24.12
N TRP A 679 21.53 4.46 -24.90
CA TRP A 679 20.66 3.30 -24.86
C TRP A 679 21.16 2.31 -23.80
N GLN A 680 20.29 1.98 -22.85
CA GLN A 680 20.48 0.94 -21.85
C GLN A 680 19.62 -0.27 -22.24
N ALA A 681 20.19 -1.47 -22.21
CA ALA A 681 19.46 -2.71 -22.42
C ALA A 681 19.36 -3.52 -21.14
N TYR A 682 18.22 -4.18 -20.94
CA TYR A 682 18.01 -5.20 -19.94
C TYR A 682 17.66 -6.52 -20.62
N ASP A 683 18.27 -7.61 -20.14
CA ASP A 683 17.78 -8.94 -20.44
C ASP A 683 16.62 -9.24 -19.50
N VAL A 684 15.44 -9.46 -20.09
CA VAL A 684 14.20 -9.75 -19.37
C VAL A 684 13.69 -11.16 -19.68
N GLY A 685 14.41 -11.93 -20.50
CA GLY A 685 13.97 -13.25 -20.95
C GLY A 685 13.79 -14.26 -19.82
N TYR A 686 14.46 -14.06 -18.67
CA TYR A 686 14.26 -14.85 -17.46
C TYR A 686 12.84 -14.74 -16.90
N TRP A 687 12.18 -13.59 -17.08
CA TRP A 687 10.86 -13.26 -16.54
C TRP A 687 9.73 -13.44 -17.58
N GLN A 688 9.91 -14.37 -18.51
CA GLN A 688 8.92 -14.65 -19.54
C GLN A 688 7.58 -15.05 -18.92
N GLY A 689 6.51 -14.36 -19.31
CA GLY A 689 5.16 -14.58 -18.81
C GLY A 689 4.80 -13.79 -17.55
N ASP A 690 5.78 -13.15 -16.90
CA ASP A 690 5.54 -12.27 -15.76
C ASP A 690 5.14 -10.85 -16.20
N ALA A 691 4.41 -10.16 -15.32
CA ALA A 691 4.13 -8.74 -15.42
C ALA A 691 5.31 -7.92 -14.89
N LEU A 692 5.80 -6.98 -15.70
CA LEU A 692 6.89 -6.07 -15.38
C LEU A 692 6.45 -4.63 -15.59
N HIS A 693 7.11 -3.70 -14.92
CA HIS A 693 7.09 -2.29 -15.29
C HIS A 693 8.50 -1.69 -15.25
N VAL A 694 8.71 -0.60 -15.99
CA VAL A 694 9.92 0.21 -15.92
C VAL A 694 9.80 1.16 -14.74
N GLU A 695 10.89 1.36 -14.00
CA GLU A 695 10.97 2.39 -12.95
C GLU A 695 12.25 3.22 -13.12
N LEU A 696 12.07 4.54 -13.10
CA LEU A 696 13.12 5.51 -12.90
C LEU A 696 12.86 6.26 -11.60
N ALA A 697 13.89 6.44 -10.78
CA ALA A 697 13.77 7.15 -9.52
C ALA A 697 15.03 7.96 -9.23
N THR A 698 14.84 9.15 -8.67
CA THR A 698 15.93 9.89 -8.02
C THR A 698 16.35 9.17 -6.73
N ALA A 699 17.59 9.39 -6.31
CA ALA A 699 18.23 8.64 -5.23
C ALA A 699 17.44 8.64 -3.90
N ASN A 700 16.83 9.77 -3.56
CA ASN A 700 15.99 9.90 -2.36
C ASN A 700 14.58 9.32 -2.52
N ASP A 701 14.12 9.10 -3.75
CA ASP A 701 12.75 8.71 -4.08
C ASP A 701 12.64 7.22 -4.47
N ALA A 702 13.78 6.51 -4.48
CA ALA A 702 13.83 5.07 -4.65
C ALA A 702 13.01 4.38 -3.54
N PRO A 703 12.23 3.31 -3.84
CA PRO A 703 11.32 2.73 -2.86
C PRO A 703 12.02 1.88 -1.79
N LEU A 704 13.13 1.20 -2.12
CA LEU A 704 13.93 0.40 -1.18
C LEU A 704 15.40 0.82 -1.13
N LEU A 705 15.99 1.16 -2.27
CA LEU A 705 17.41 1.49 -2.39
C LEU A 705 17.68 2.98 -2.15
N VAL A 706 17.03 3.54 -1.13
CA VAL A 706 17.14 4.97 -0.80
C VAL A 706 18.59 5.30 -0.52
N LYS A 707 19.13 6.27 -1.26
CA LYS A 707 20.44 6.87 -0.97
C LYS A 707 20.22 8.32 -0.60
N ASN A 708 20.81 8.76 0.51
CA ASN A 708 20.70 10.13 0.99
C ASN A 708 21.49 11.11 0.11
N GLN A 709 21.00 11.35 -1.10
CA GLN A 709 21.61 12.18 -2.11
C GLN A 709 20.58 13.22 -2.59
N PRO A 710 20.58 14.42 -1.99
CA PRO A 710 19.53 15.43 -2.17
C PRO A 710 19.56 16.14 -3.53
N ARG A 711 20.58 15.89 -4.34
CA ARG A 711 20.72 16.40 -5.70
C ARG A 711 20.91 15.22 -6.64
N SER A 712 19.82 14.81 -7.27
CA SER A 712 19.72 13.60 -8.09
C SER A 712 18.68 13.86 -9.18
N TRP A 713 18.91 13.34 -10.39
CA TRP A 713 17.96 13.52 -11.48
C TRP A 713 18.10 12.46 -12.56
N PHE A 714 17.03 12.26 -13.32
CA PHE A 714 17.01 11.39 -14.49
C PHE A 714 16.21 12.04 -15.62
N GLY A 715 16.48 11.57 -16.83
CA GLY A 715 15.68 11.80 -18.01
C GLY A 715 15.46 10.51 -18.80
N ILE A 716 14.30 10.40 -19.45
CA ILE A 716 13.97 9.29 -20.36
C ILE A 716 13.28 9.81 -21.62
N ARG A 717 13.68 9.24 -22.77
CA ARG A 717 13.08 9.56 -24.09
C ARG A 717 12.28 8.43 -24.67
N ARG A 718 12.75 7.19 -24.51
CA ARG A 718 12.12 6.01 -25.10
C ARG A 718 12.27 4.80 -24.19
N ALA A 719 11.26 3.93 -24.23
CA ALA A 719 11.28 2.61 -23.63
C ALA A 719 10.64 1.61 -24.61
N LEU A 720 11.35 0.55 -24.94
CA LEU A 720 10.99 -0.36 -26.04
C LEU A 720 11.19 -1.82 -25.60
N LEU A 721 10.25 -2.69 -25.92
CA LEU A 721 10.42 -4.14 -25.81
C LEU A 721 10.63 -4.74 -27.21
N VAL A 722 11.79 -5.36 -27.39
CA VAL A 722 12.32 -5.74 -28.71
C VAL A 722 12.71 -7.22 -28.72
N ASP A 723 12.50 -7.94 -29.81
CA ASP A 723 12.94 -9.33 -29.92
C ASP A 723 14.47 -9.46 -30.08
N SER A 724 15.07 -10.42 -29.38
CA SER A 724 16.44 -10.87 -29.63
C SER A 724 16.45 -11.85 -30.83
N PRO A 725 17.49 -11.88 -31.68
CA PRO A 725 18.78 -11.21 -31.58
C PRO A 725 18.89 -9.98 -32.49
N GLN A 726 17.94 -9.05 -32.44
CA GLN A 726 18.04 -7.83 -33.24
C GLN A 726 19.31 -7.03 -32.87
N VAL A 727 19.95 -6.46 -33.89
CA VAL A 727 21.05 -5.51 -33.70
C VAL A 727 20.50 -4.33 -32.92
N GLY A 728 21.12 -4.01 -31.79
CA GLY A 728 20.72 -2.88 -30.96
C GLY A 728 20.81 -1.54 -31.71
N PRO A 729 20.24 -0.48 -31.14
CA PRO A 729 20.32 0.85 -31.75
C PRO A 729 21.78 1.28 -31.86
N ASP A 730 22.09 2.08 -32.88
CA ASP A 730 23.42 2.67 -32.97
C ASP A 730 23.62 3.63 -31.78
N ALA A 731 24.48 3.24 -30.84
CA ALA A 731 24.79 4.00 -29.64
C ALA A 731 25.38 5.40 -29.95
N ASN A 732 25.94 5.56 -31.14
CA ASN A 732 26.50 6.81 -31.60
C ASN A 732 25.53 7.62 -32.47
N PHE A 733 24.33 7.11 -32.82
CA PHE A 733 23.37 7.89 -33.58
C PHE A 733 23.07 9.21 -32.84
N ARG A 734 23.12 10.34 -33.56
CA ARG A 734 22.74 11.65 -33.03
C ARG A 734 21.75 12.28 -34.00
N GLU A 735 20.52 12.45 -33.53
CA GLU A 735 19.43 13.10 -34.28
C GLU A 735 19.79 14.54 -34.70
N SER A 736 20.69 15.21 -33.96
CA SER A 736 21.16 16.56 -34.30
C SER A 736 21.89 16.65 -35.64
N TRP A 737 22.44 15.53 -36.15
CA TRP A 737 23.13 15.51 -37.44
C TRP A 737 22.15 15.45 -38.62
N THR A 738 20.88 15.05 -38.40
CA THR A 738 19.87 14.91 -39.45
C THR A 738 19.71 16.19 -40.28
N THR A 739 19.52 17.34 -39.65
CA THR A 739 19.35 18.62 -40.34
C THR A 739 20.54 18.98 -41.22
N VAL A 740 21.77 18.70 -40.74
CA VAL A 740 23.01 19.02 -41.47
C VAL A 740 23.17 18.12 -42.69
N PHE A 741 22.98 16.81 -42.52
CA PHE A 741 23.10 15.85 -43.63
C PHE A 741 21.99 16.02 -44.66
N GLU A 742 20.75 16.29 -44.24
CA GLU A 742 19.63 16.58 -45.14
C GLU A 742 19.86 17.89 -45.92
N ALA A 743 20.28 18.97 -45.25
CA ALA A 743 20.54 20.26 -45.89
C ALA A 743 21.66 20.16 -46.95
N ALA A 744 22.71 19.39 -46.66
CA ALA A 744 23.85 19.21 -47.57
C ALA A 744 23.75 17.99 -48.50
N ALA A 745 22.72 17.15 -48.40
CA ALA A 745 22.49 16.06 -49.36
C ALA A 745 22.29 16.60 -50.78
N HIS A 746 21.58 17.72 -50.92
CA HIS A 746 21.31 18.35 -52.22
C HIS A 746 22.41 19.31 -52.69
N ARG A 747 23.28 19.75 -51.78
CA ARG A 747 24.41 20.63 -52.09
C ARG A 747 25.63 20.25 -51.22
N PRO A 748 26.44 19.28 -51.66
CA PRO A 748 27.61 18.85 -50.90
C PRO A 748 28.60 19.99 -50.65
N PRO A 749 29.10 20.17 -49.42
CA PRO A 749 30.15 21.13 -49.13
C PRO A 749 31.41 20.77 -49.92
N ARG A 750 32.04 21.79 -50.50
CA ARG A 750 33.25 21.66 -51.32
C ARG A 750 34.54 21.86 -50.53
N SER A 751 34.40 22.34 -49.29
CA SER A 751 35.52 22.54 -48.38
C SER A 751 35.09 22.30 -46.93
N THR A 752 36.08 22.09 -46.05
CA THR A 752 35.85 22.00 -44.60
C THR A 752 35.24 23.30 -44.06
N MET A 753 35.61 24.46 -44.63
CA MET A 753 35.03 25.75 -44.25
C MET A 753 33.54 25.84 -44.63
N GLU A 754 33.17 25.43 -45.84
CA GLU A 754 31.76 25.44 -46.28
C GLU A 754 30.87 24.54 -45.41
N LEU A 755 31.40 23.41 -44.92
CA LEU A 755 30.70 22.57 -43.94
C LEU A 755 30.59 23.25 -42.56
N ALA A 756 31.65 23.95 -42.13
CA ALA A 756 31.65 24.67 -40.87
C ALA A 756 30.64 25.84 -40.88
N ASP A 757 30.52 26.53 -42.01
CA ASP A 757 29.49 27.56 -42.24
C ASP A 757 28.09 26.95 -42.22
N LEU A 758 27.87 25.83 -42.93
CA LEU A 758 26.58 25.12 -42.91
C LEU A 758 26.18 24.69 -41.50
N LEU A 759 27.14 24.24 -40.69
CA LEU A 759 26.90 23.88 -39.29
C LEU A 759 26.48 25.10 -38.47
N ALA A 760 27.16 26.24 -38.63
CA ALA A 760 26.80 27.48 -37.96
C ALA A 760 25.41 27.97 -38.40
N ASP A 761 25.08 27.89 -39.69
CA ASP A 761 23.77 28.24 -40.23
C ASP A 761 22.66 27.31 -39.73
N SER A 762 22.93 26.01 -39.65
CA SER A 762 21.99 25.01 -39.12
C SER A 762 21.70 25.27 -37.63
N ILE A 763 22.73 25.60 -36.84
CA ILE A 763 22.56 25.97 -35.43
C ILE A 763 21.86 27.32 -35.30
N ARG A 764 22.03 28.26 -36.24
CA ARG A 764 21.33 29.56 -36.23
C ARG A 764 19.83 29.41 -36.51
N GLN A 765 19.45 28.44 -37.33
CA GLN A 765 18.05 28.17 -37.70
C GLN A 765 17.30 27.39 -36.62
N ALA A 766 18.00 26.49 -35.93
CA ALA A 766 17.50 25.74 -34.77
C ALA A 766 17.36 26.66 -33.54
#